data_AF-A0A8H4N6W0-F1
#
_entry.id   AF-A0A8H4N6W0-F1
#
_cell.length_a   1.000
_cell.length_b   1.000
_cell.length_c   1.000
_cell.angle_alpha   90.00
_cell.angle_beta   90.00
_cell.angle_gamma   90.00
#
_symmetry.space_group_name_H-M   'P 1'
#
loop_
_entity.id
_entity.type
_entity.pdbx_description
1 polymer ?
#
loop_
_entity_poly.entity_id
_entity_poly.type
_entity_poly.pdbx_seq_one_letter_code
_entity_poly.pdbx_strand_id
1 'polypeptide(L)'
;MSEKKSSLDIASTPPDHGVGDSEAVIYDKEAENDFEVFKKGVGVDFRTVGWVKATVIFLKVIFATGVLSIPTAMYSLGAVGGALSVIGWGALNTYTAVIQGNFRNKHAHCHSIADMAEHVGGIVWKEFTGFLFIVAYVLCSGSGIIGVSTGLNALSTHAACTNWWAFLATCVICAAASVRKFEKVAWLTWAGFASIFIAVLIIVIAVTTRDRPAAAPQSGPYELGYHAIAYPSFAAGMVASATIFVSSAGTSAFLPVISEMREPRDFKRALYVCMGLVTAAYLAFSLVVYRWCGQWVASPSLGSAGPTVKKVAYGIGLLGLIVSACLYLHVAAKYVFVRILRNSRHLQANSAVHWGTWLGCVFGLGAVSFILAQSIPIFNYLLALTGTICFAPLAISLPGWLWLFDHGSWRRGTLVQMVCYWFHWFLVVLGLFFLGGGTYGVVQEIIDAYASGLIVYTELLLRHLPIDLHPLVLLATPPALPYAPLTSGLSFRDANYLAHADSSDRPWRCAFCNRSFKRRDALGRHSQTCRSRLSSGSLVPALARSQRGKKRRACKRCHRLKRACDLGVPCGACEEKALECSYTSLREIDVDSPGEQGWTVGPITPDCNTPIAVGSSEVSGCRSLIDTDQSEDDHALASEMLTGHSATDAETPASSFQLALHPWLHEHAENLLVSSKTTLVDNPSFLLTFTSTTGFVESFECGSTIDRTLIQSAYLSKIEESAVRLSEDPAGTAVPSTYPEQDAFAFNDRALAFLLSGVPWPGWQGELCALDSKDAHGVSDFFVEREIPCPSIASMPPQAEFDALSGKSADIVAILRTTPRRHGEQGVTSRSTCLDHDCTRFFSPLNLGRFLALFWSSWYPNCPIVHRPTFLVSSVSAELIAAVVVIGLCLSPDDGDGAAARVWFDGIERMVFGRREFSEDLVVAADEDTKLWYDRLEALQAAYFVCLYQSWEGSKFSRQRARRQRYTQVIALSRSLIPHCSTRGIHHNPPESESGWRRFIVCEQFIRTITYVFLLDCGYAIFHNTPPRMSIAELSVPLTCHERLFRAPSAAAFVQELNSLPTAAAHAPQMPLDAAIAHICAPRLSAALLGAFAALPTLGLFALASAFHALIHHLHALPPGCADAAASAPIVRGLRNWRAVWAARTQLGPVEEEEEEEEDAGAAAERAWRRTGFVRHAPEFWRLACIMVRRAEWGEGAVVVGESEKAERRAELRGYDEADMGQVHRLIRRFQDMALDI
;
A
#
# COMPACT_ATOMS: atom_id res chain seq x y z
N MET A 1 56.31 43.65 1.44
CA MET A 1 57.45 44.43 0.90
C MET A 1 57.99 45.28 2.03
N SER A 2 59.31 45.44 2.15
CA SER A 2 60.05 46.06 3.27
C SER A 2 60.01 45.32 4.62
N GLU A 3 61.17 45.22 5.27
CA GLU A 3 61.36 44.89 6.68
C GLU A 3 61.41 46.18 7.54
N LYS A 4 61.48 46.04 8.88
CA LYS A 4 62.69 46.40 9.70
C LYS A 4 62.48 46.35 11.23
N LYS A 5 63.46 45.72 11.92
CA LYS A 5 64.07 46.10 13.23
C LYS A 5 63.19 46.15 14.50
N SER A 6 63.72 46.15 15.75
CA SER A 6 65.00 45.67 16.39
C SER A 6 65.01 46.12 17.87
N SER A 7 65.90 45.54 18.70
CA SER A 7 66.28 45.96 20.09
C SER A 7 65.20 45.74 21.18
N LEU A 8 65.47 45.24 22.40
CA LEU A 8 66.54 45.49 23.42
C LEU A 8 66.36 46.88 24.10
N ASP A 9 66.41 47.06 25.43
CA ASP A 9 66.82 46.17 26.54
C ASP A 9 66.34 46.67 27.95
N ILE A 10 66.68 45.95 29.03
CA ILE A 10 66.89 46.41 30.45
C ILE A 10 65.66 46.63 31.40
N ALA A 11 65.44 45.61 32.26
CA ALA A 11 65.44 45.60 33.76
C ALA A 11 64.43 46.33 34.70
N SER A 12 64.30 45.69 35.89
CA SER A 12 63.97 46.18 37.25
C SER A 12 62.52 46.16 37.80
N THR A 13 62.40 45.51 38.97
CA THR A 13 61.28 45.44 39.93
C THR A 13 61.88 45.61 41.35
N PRO A 14 61.11 45.77 42.46
CA PRO A 14 59.70 46.14 42.67
C PRO A 14 59.60 47.53 43.41
N PRO A 15 58.49 47.97 44.10
CA PRO A 15 57.91 47.32 45.29
C PRO A 15 56.36 47.35 45.44
N ASP A 16 55.82 46.18 45.81
CA ASP A 16 54.78 45.84 46.81
C ASP A 16 53.37 46.48 46.93
N HIS A 17 52.44 45.61 47.38
CA HIS A 17 51.12 45.81 48.03
C HIS A 17 50.03 46.66 47.34
N GLY A 18 49.09 46.00 46.65
CA GLY A 18 47.81 46.59 46.21
C GLY A 18 46.78 45.59 45.65
N VAL A 19 45.99 44.95 46.52
CA VAL A 19 44.71 44.24 46.24
C VAL A 19 44.53 43.55 44.86
N GLY A 20 45.01 42.31 44.75
CA GLY A 20 44.25 41.23 44.10
C GLY A 20 43.98 41.29 42.59
N ASP A 21 44.80 42.00 41.81
CA ASP A 21 44.68 42.01 40.35
C ASP A 21 44.94 40.62 39.73
N SER A 22 44.15 40.23 38.73
CA SER A 22 44.26 38.93 38.07
C SER A 22 45.39 38.91 37.02
N GLU A 23 46.36 38.02 37.18
CA GLU A 23 47.52 37.90 36.27
C GLU A 23 47.11 37.78 34.79
N ALA A 24 47.47 38.81 34.01
CA ALA A 24 47.35 38.80 32.57
C ALA A 24 48.44 37.92 31.94
N VAL A 25 48.22 36.60 31.94
CA VAL A 25 49.11 35.63 31.27
C VAL A 25 49.35 36.06 29.82
N ILE A 26 50.62 36.30 29.49
CA ILE A 26 51.03 36.74 28.16
C ILE A 26 50.83 35.56 27.19
N TYR A 27 49.82 35.68 26.33
CA TYR A 27 49.45 34.63 25.38
C TYR A 27 50.43 34.55 24.21
N ASP A 28 51.30 33.54 24.23
CA ASP A 28 52.07 33.12 23.07
C ASP A 28 51.11 32.57 21.98
N LYS A 29 51.15 33.21 20.81
CA LYS A 29 50.30 32.87 19.65
C LYS A 29 50.94 31.86 18.72
N GLU A 30 52.23 31.55 18.87
CA GLU A 30 52.95 30.66 17.96
C GLU A 30 52.73 29.20 18.38
N ALA A 31 52.87 28.91 19.68
CA ALA A 31 52.55 27.59 20.26
C ALA A 31 51.11 27.10 19.93
N GLU A 32 50.11 28.00 19.94
CA GLU A 32 48.71 27.65 19.63
C GLU A 32 48.48 27.24 18.17
N ASN A 33 49.38 27.58 17.22
CA ASN A 33 49.27 27.09 15.84
C ASN A 33 49.84 25.67 15.66
N ASP A 34 50.73 25.21 16.55
CA ASP A 34 51.44 23.95 16.37
C ASP A 34 50.61 22.71 16.75
N PHE A 35 49.60 22.91 17.61
CA PHE A 35 48.62 21.89 18.02
C PHE A 35 47.37 21.83 17.13
N GLU A 36 47.12 22.79 16.24
CA GLU A 36 45.94 22.79 15.36
C GLU A 36 46.19 21.99 14.07
N VAL A 37 45.20 21.19 13.63
CA VAL A 37 45.29 20.32 12.42
C VAL A 37 45.66 21.11 11.16
N PHE A 38 45.19 22.35 11.07
CA PHE A 38 45.42 23.26 9.96
C PHE A 38 46.44 24.34 10.35
N LYS A 39 47.72 23.98 10.26
CA LYS A 39 48.84 24.91 10.49
C LYS A 39 48.85 26.02 9.45
N LYS A 40 49.05 27.26 9.89
CA LYS A 40 49.20 28.42 9.00
C LYS A 40 50.56 28.36 8.29
N GLY A 41 50.60 28.75 7.02
CA GLY A 41 51.84 28.88 6.24
C GLY A 41 52.33 27.62 5.50
N VAL A 42 51.67 26.46 5.64
CA VAL A 42 52.04 25.23 4.91
C VAL A 42 50.92 24.80 3.97
N GLY A 43 51.12 25.02 2.67
CA GLY A 43 50.17 24.62 1.63
C GLY A 43 48.96 25.55 1.50
N VAL A 44 47.76 24.98 1.46
CA VAL A 44 46.50 25.73 1.33
C VAL A 44 46.01 26.11 2.73
N ASP A 45 45.71 27.39 2.98
CA ASP A 45 45.08 27.80 4.24
C ASP A 45 43.62 27.31 4.32
N PHE A 46 43.27 26.73 5.47
CA PHE A 46 41.93 26.22 5.79
C PHE A 46 41.23 27.03 6.91
N ARG A 47 41.93 27.93 7.62
CA ARG A 47 41.37 28.70 8.76
C ARG A 47 40.72 30.01 8.31
N THR A 48 39.89 29.93 7.26
CA THR A 48 39.30 31.09 6.56
C THR A 48 37.92 31.51 7.06
N VAL A 49 37.33 30.78 8.02
CA VAL A 49 35.96 31.04 8.51
C VAL A 49 35.97 32.09 9.64
N GLY A 50 35.34 33.24 9.41
CA GLY A 50 35.05 34.23 10.45
C GLY A 50 33.79 33.87 11.25
N TRP A 51 33.64 34.38 12.47
CA TRP A 51 32.55 33.98 13.37
C TRP A 51 31.15 34.16 12.77
N VAL A 52 30.89 35.24 12.02
CA VAL A 52 29.60 35.44 11.31
C VAL A 52 29.31 34.33 10.30
N LYS A 53 30.33 33.85 9.56
CA LYS A 53 30.19 32.71 8.63
C LYS A 53 29.93 31.42 9.41
N ALA A 54 30.59 31.22 10.56
CA ALA A 54 30.33 30.08 11.44
C ALA A 54 28.89 30.09 11.98
N THR A 55 28.34 31.25 12.38
CA THR A 55 26.93 31.40 12.80
C THR A 55 25.97 30.88 11.73
N VAL A 56 26.20 31.18 10.45
CA VAL A 56 25.32 30.74 9.35
C VAL A 56 25.48 29.25 9.05
N ILE A 57 26.68 28.70 9.18
CA ILE A 57 26.90 27.24 9.08
C ILE A 57 26.18 26.53 10.23
N PHE A 58 26.29 27.03 11.46
CA PHE A 58 25.58 26.49 12.64
C PHE A 58 24.06 26.59 12.48
N LEU A 59 23.56 27.74 12.04
CA LEU A 59 22.15 27.95 11.69
C LEU A 59 21.72 26.94 10.65
N LYS A 60 22.49 26.70 9.58
CA LYS A 60 22.07 25.77 8.52
C LYS A 60 22.15 24.28 8.92
N VAL A 61 23.05 23.93 9.84
CA VAL A 61 23.16 22.58 10.41
C VAL A 61 21.98 22.26 11.34
N ILE A 62 21.49 23.24 12.12
CA ILE A 62 20.39 23.05 13.07
C ILE A 62 19.02 23.39 12.44
N PHE A 63 18.87 24.58 11.87
CA PHE A 63 17.63 25.09 11.25
C PHE A 63 17.35 24.41 9.90
N ALA A 64 16.89 23.15 10.00
CA ALA A 64 16.62 22.27 8.88
C ALA A 64 15.42 21.35 9.15
N THR A 65 15.60 20.33 9.99
CA THR A 65 14.62 19.25 10.21
C THR A 65 13.73 19.47 11.44
N GLY A 66 14.23 20.20 12.44
CA GLY A 66 13.49 20.45 13.69
C GLY A 66 12.24 21.30 13.52
N VAL A 67 12.34 22.44 12.83
CA VAL A 67 11.20 23.32 12.51
C VAL A 67 10.08 22.62 11.72
N LEU A 68 10.40 21.49 11.09
CA LEU A 68 9.48 20.69 10.30
C LEU A 68 8.73 19.61 11.10
N SER A 69 9.14 19.37 12.35
CA SER A 69 8.66 18.26 13.19
C SER A 69 8.18 18.69 14.59
N ILE A 70 8.76 19.76 15.18
CA ILE A 70 8.29 20.36 16.44
C ILE A 70 6.78 20.73 16.41
N PRO A 71 6.20 21.28 15.32
CA PRO A 71 4.77 21.59 15.30
C PRO A 71 3.86 20.37 15.54
N THR A 72 4.28 19.16 15.15
CA THR A 72 3.55 17.92 15.46
C THR A 72 3.74 17.52 16.93
N ALA A 73 4.94 17.68 17.48
CA ALA A 73 5.23 17.38 18.89
C ALA A 73 4.45 18.27 19.89
N MET A 74 4.04 19.46 19.47
CA MET A 74 3.16 20.36 20.25
C MET A 74 1.77 19.77 20.50
N TYR A 75 1.26 18.88 19.63
CA TYR A 75 -0.02 18.20 19.88
C TYR A 75 0.09 17.21 21.04
N SER A 76 1.14 16.40 21.06
CA SER A 76 1.36 15.38 22.10
C SER A 76 1.66 15.99 23.48
N LEU A 77 2.37 17.12 23.55
CA LEU A 77 2.76 17.77 24.82
C LEU A 77 1.83 18.92 25.23
N GLY A 78 0.91 19.33 24.35
CA GLY A 78 0.16 20.58 24.48
C GLY A 78 1.04 21.83 24.27
N ALA A 79 0.42 22.99 24.07
CA ALA A 79 1.15 24.22 23.77
C ALA A 79 2.12 24.64 24.88
N VAL A 80 1.73 24.50 26.15
CA VAL A 80 2.57 24.86 27.30
C VAL A 80 3.69 23.86 27.52
N GLY A 81 3.38 22.55 27.51
CA GLY A 81 4.38 21.49 27.67
C GLY A 81 5.40 21.48 26.54
N GLY A 82 4.95 21.65 25.30
CA GLY A 82 5.80 21.77 24.12
C GLY A 82 6.64 23.05 24.12
N ALA A 83 6.10 24.21 24.52
CA ALA A 83 6.86 25.45 24.65
C ALA A 83 7.97 25.35 25.71
N LEU A 84 7.65 24.83 26.90
CA LEU A 84 8.62 24.59 27.96
C LEU A 84 9.69 23.58 27.53
N SER A 85 9.31 22.55 26.77
CA SER A 85 10.24 21.59 26.16
C SER A 85 11.18 22.26 25.15
N VAL A 86 10.68 23.09 24.23
CA VAL A 86 11.52 23.83 23.25
C VAL A 86 12.52 24.76 23.96
N ILE A 87 12.08 25.50 24.97
CA ILE A 87 12.94 26.40 25.74
C ILE A 87 13.97 25.61 26.55
N GLY A 88 13.54 24.55 27.24
CA GLY A 88 14.39 23.70 28.10
C GLY A 88 15.48 22.98 27.30
N TRP A 89 15.13 22.29 26.22
CA TRP A 89 16.11 21.61 25.36
C TRP A 89 16.96 22.59 24.56
N GLY A 90 16.41 23.73 24.12
CA GLY A 90 17.20 24.81 23.50
C GLY A 90 18.27 25.37 24.44
N ALA A 91 17.91 25.67 25.69
CA ALA A 91 18.84 26.12 26.72
C ALA A 91 19.89 25.03 27.06
N LEU A 92 19.47 23.77 27.23
CA LEU A 92 20.39 22.68 27.55
C LEU A 92 21.37 22.37 26.40
N ASN A 93 20.90 22.30 25.15
CA ASN A 93 21.77 22.10 23.99
C ASN A 93 22.72 23.28 23.76
N THR A 94 22.31 24.50 24.12
CA THR A 94 23.21 25.66 24.15
C THR A 94 24.30 25.47 25.22
N TYR A 95 23.91 25.03 26.43
CA TYR A 95 24.82 24.82 27.55
C TYR A 95 25.84 23.70 27.26
N THR A 96 25.41 22.56 26.73
CA THR A 96 26.32 21.45 26.41
C THR A 96 27.21 21.76 25.20
N ALA A 97 26.78 22.62 24.28
CA ALA A 97 27.66 23.18 23.25
C ALA A 97 28.71 24.15 23.83
N VAL A 98 28.35 24.97 24.83
CA VAL A 98 29.33 25.81 25.56
C VAL A 98 30.36 24.93 26.27
N ILE A 99 29.95 23.80 26.87
CA ILE A 99 30.89 22.83 27.47
C ILE A 99 31.83 22.25 26.40
N GLN A 100 31.31 21.73 25.29
CA GLN A 100 32.14 21.17 24.20
C GLN A 100 33.15 22.20 23.68
N GLY A 101 32.73 23.45 23.47
CA GLY A 101 33.62 24.54 23.02
C GLY A 101 34.66 24.96 24.08
N ASN A 102 34.29 25.00 25.36
CA ASN A 102 35.24 25.23 26.46
C ASN A 102 36.29 24.12 26.51
N PHE A 103 35.85 22.85 26.48
CA PHE A 103 36.72 21.68 26.56
C PHE A 103 37.69 21.65 25.38
N ARG A 104 37.23 21.90 24.14
CA ARG A 104 38.09 22.06 22.95
C ARG A 104 39.17 23.12 23.16
N ASN A 105 38.79 24.29 23.68
CA ASN A 105 39.70 25.42 23.79
C ASN A 105 40.63 25.34 25.02
N LYS A 106 40.37 24.42 25.95
CA LYS A 106 41.29 24.01 27.03
C LYS A 106 42.23 22.89 26.59
N HIS A 107 41.72 21.95 25.78
CA HIS A 107 42.40 20.74 25.31
C HIS A 107 42.58 20.78 23.80
N ALA A 108 43.50 21.63 23.32
CA ALA A 108 43.60 22.04 21.91
C ALA A 108 43.74 20.88 20.88
N HIS A 109 44.28 19.73 21.30
CA HIS A 109 44.38 18.49 20.49
C HIS A 109 43.04 17.80 20.20
N CYS A 110 41.95 18.22 20.86
CA CYS A 110 40.62 17.61 20.73
C CYS A 110 39.83 18.20 19.56
N HIS A 111 40.18 17.81 18.32
CA HIS A 111 39.60 18.39 17.10
C HIS A 111 38.22 17.81 16.71
N SER A 112 37.89 16.59 17.15
CA SER A 112 36.56 16.00 17.02
C SER A 112 36.01 15.54 18.37
N ILE A 113 34.71 15.30 18.45
CA ILE A 113 34.05 14.79 19.65
C ILE A 113 34.58 13.40 20.06
N ALA A 114 35.10 12.62 19.10
CA ALA A 114 35.76 11.35 19.39
C ALA A 114 37.15 11.55 20.03
N ASP A 115 37.93 12.55 19.60
CA ASP A 115 39.23 12.85 20.25
C ASP A 115 39.01 13.43 21.67
N MET A 116 37.88 14.11 21.94
CA MET A 116 37.47 14.48 23.31
C MET A 116 37.18 13.25 24.19
N ALA A 117 36.43 12.28 23.65
CA ALA A 117 36.15 11.01 24.34
C ALA A 117 37.41 10.17 24.56
N GLU A 118 38.40 10.24 23.65
CA GLU A 118 39.74 9.69 23.85
C GLU A 118 40.44 10.32 25.05
N HIS A 119 40.34 11.65 25.23
CA HIS A 119 41.04 12.34 26.31
C HIS A 119 40.48 11.98 27.71
N VAL A 120 39.16 11.79 27.85
CA VAL A 120 38.54 11.46 29.15
C VAL A 120 38.36 9.96 29.43
N GLY A 121 38.32 9.12 28.40
CA GLY A 121 38.02 7.69 28.50
C GLY A 121 38.99 6.76 27.75
N GLY A 122 39.91 7.28 26.96
CA GLY A 122 40.79 6.49 26.11
C GLY A 122 40.10 5.88 24.89
N ILE A 123 40.82 4.97 24.22
CA ILE A 123 40.49 4.50 22.86
C ILE A 123 39.10 3.86 22.77
N VAL A 124 38.64 3.11 23.78
CA VAL A 124 37.30 2.47 23.74
C VAL A 124 36.19 3.51 23.59
N TRP A 125 36.29 4.63 24.31
CA TRP A 125 35.30 5.71 24.25
C TRP A 125 35.44 6.57 22.99
N LYS A 126 36.65 6.73 22.44
CA LYS A 126 36.90 7.29 21.10
C LYS A 126 36.13 6.54 20.02
N GLU A 127 36.24 5.21 20.02
CA GLU A 127 35.60 4.35 19.03
C GLU A 127 34.08 4.36 19.15
N PHE A 128 33.56 4.22 20.38
CA PHE A 128 32.12 4.29 20.66
C PHE A 128 31.50 5.64 20.24
N THR A 129 32.14 6.75 20.63
CA THR A 129 31.71 8.12 20.29
C THR A 129 31.82 8.38 18.79
N GLY A 130 32.88 7.89 18.13
CA GLY A 130 33.05 7.98 16.68
C GLY A 130 32.00 7.20 15.90
N PHE A 131 31.64 5.99 16.36
CA PHE A 131 30.56 5.19 15.79
C PHE A 131 29.21 5.89 15.93
N LEU A 132 28.84 6.34 17.14
CA LEU A 132 27.61 7.08 17.38
C LEU A 132 27.53 8.36 16.52
N PHE A 133 28.63 9.08 16.35
CA PHE A 133 28.68 10.27 15.51
C PHE A 133 28.37 9.96 14.04
N ILE A 134 28.94 8.88 13.49
CA ILE A 134 28.64 8.45 12.12
C ILE A 134 27.15 8.09 11.99
N VAL A 135 26.63 7.27 12.92
CA VAL A 135 25.21 6.83 12.90
C VAL A 135 24.26 8.02 13.03
N ALA A 136 24.56 9.00 13.89
CA ALA A 136 23.75 10.21 14.06
C ALA A 136 23.56 10.97 12.74
N TYR A 137 24.65 11.29 12.05
CA TYR A 137 24.59 12.10 10.83
C TYR A 137 24.16 11.30 9.59
N VAL A 138 24.31 9.97 9.59
CA VAL A 138 23.67 9.07 8.61
C VAL A 138 22.15 9.06 8.78
N LEU A 139 21.63 8.91 10.00
CA LEU A 139 20.18 8.96 10.24
C LEU A 139 19.60 10.37 9.96
N CYS A 140 20.31 11.44 10.33
CA CYS A 140 19.94 12.81 9.92
C CYS A 140 19.92 12.97 8.39
N SER A 141 20.89 12.42 7.66
CA SER A 141 20.86 12.43 6.19
C SER A 141 19.67 11.63 5.63
N GLY A 142 19.34 10.48 6.24
CA GLY A 142 18.12 9.72 5.95
C GLY A 142 16.85 10.56 6.13
N SER A 143 16.72 11.30 7.23
CA SER A 143 15.59 12.24 7.44
C SER A 143 15.55 13.35 6.37
N GLY A 144 16.73 13.78 5.90
CA GLY A 144 16.86 14.71 4.78
C GLY A 144 16.40 14.11 3.44
N ILE A 145 16.70 12.84 3.18
CA ILE A 145 16.21 12.09 2.01
C ILE A 145 14.68 11.97 2.06
N ILE A 146 14.09 11.69 3.22
CA ILE A 146 12.62 11.72 3.42
C ILE A 146 12.05 13.12 3.15
N GLY A 147 12.68 14.17 3.66
CA GLY A 147 12.23 15.55 3.44
C GLY A 147 12.27 15.96 1.95
N VAL A 148 13.38 15.72 1.25
CA VAL A 148 13.53 16.03 -0.18
C VAL A 148 12.57 15.20 -1.04
N SER A 149 12.45 13.90 -0.79
CA SER A 149 11.52 13.05 -1.53
C SER A 149 10.06 13.41 -1.28
N THR A 150 9.68 13.78 -0.06
CA THR A 150 8.33 14.32 0.24
C THR A 150 8.05 15.60 -0.55
N GLY A 151 9.05 16.49 -0.68
CA GLY A 151 8.96 17.67 -1.52
C GLY A 151 8.81 17.35 -3.02
N LEU A 152 9.57 16.39 -3.53
CA LEU A 152 9.45 15.92 -4.91
C LEU A 152 8.07 15.30 -5.20
N ASN A 153 7.54 14.46 -4.31
CA ASN A 153 6.16 13.93 -4.40
C ASN A 153 5.11 15.05 -4.41
N ALA A 154 5.27 16.06 -3.54
CA ALA A 154 4.36 17.19 -3.44
C ALA A 154 4.33 18.05 -4.72
N LEU A 155 5.50 18.28 -5.32
CA LEU A 155 5.66 19.03 -6.57
C LEU A 155 5.13 18.25 -7.79
N SER A 156 5.49 16.97 -7.89
CA SER A 156 5.11 16.09 -9.01
C SER A 156 3.67 15.55 -8.94
N THR A 157 2.89 15.91 -7.91
CA THR A 157 1.57 15.31 -7.64
C THR A 157 1.60 13.79 -7.61
N HIS A 158 2.65 13.22 -6.99
CA HIS A 158 2.87 11.78 -6.85
C HIS A 158 2.99 11.00 -8.18
N ALA A 159 3.47 11.63 -9.25
CA ALA A 159 3.64 11.01 -10.59
C ALA A 159 4.62 9.82 -10.67
N ALA A 160 5.25 9.42 -9.56
CA ALA A 160 6.02 8.19 -9.40
C ALA A 160 6.02 7.79 -7.92
N CYS A 161 6.34 6.52 -7.62
CA CYS A 161 6.34 6.02 -6.24
C CYS A 161 7.37 6.74 -5.35
N THR A 162 7.07 6.88 -4.05
CA THR A 162 7.90 7.66 -3.11
C THR A 162 9.34 7.14 -3.00
N ASN A 163 9.56 5.83 -3.13
CA ASN A 163 10.90 5.23 -3.17
C ASN A 163 11.74 5.74 -4.37
N TRP A 164 11.13 5.94 -5.55
CA TRP A 164 11.86 6.47 -6.71
C TRP A 164 12.30 7.92 -6.48
N TRP A 165 11.44 8.74 -5.87
CA TRP A 165 11.80 10.09 -5.44
C TRP A 165 12.87 10.10 -4.33
N ALA A 166 12.89 9.11 -3.44
CA ALA A 166 13.94 8.96 -2.43
C ALA A 166 15.28 8.49 -3.02
N PHE A 167 15.27 7.64 -4.05
CA PHE A 167 16.47 7.28 -4.80
C PHE A 167 17.04 8.51 -5.54
N LEU A 168 16.21 9.24 -6.27
CA LEU A 168 16.61 10.47 -6.95
C LEU A 168 17.15 11.53 -5.97
N ALA A 169 16.47 11.73 -4.84
CA ALA A 169 16.94 12.60 -3.76
C ALA A 169 18.32 12.18 -3.26
N THR A 170 18.54 10.88 -3.02
CA THR A 170 19.83 10.32 -2.59
C THR A 170 20.93 10.61 -3.61
N CYS A 171 20.68 10.43 -4.90
CA CYS A 171 21.64 10.73 -5.98
C CYS A 171 22.04 12.21 -5.98
N VAL A 172 21.05 13.13 -5.90
CA VAL A 172 21.30 14.58 -5.84
C VAL A 172 22.07 14.98 -4.56
N ILE A 173 21.72 14.39 -3.41
CA ILE A 173 22.38 14.64 -2.13
C ILE A 173 23.83 14.13 -2.15
N CYS A 174 24.12 12.96 -2.71
CA CYS A 174 25.47 12.43 -2.85
C CYS A 174 26.32 13.27 -3.82
N ALA A 175 25.74 13.71 -4.94
CA ALA A 175 26.42 14.60 -5.89
C ALA A 175 26.78 15.95 -5.23
N ALA A 176 25.87 16.55 -4.48
CA ALA A 176 26.13 17.78 -3.73
C ALA A 176 27.17 17.58 -2.60
N ALA A 177 27.06 16.49 -1.83
CA ALA A 177 27.97 16.19 -0.72
C ALA A 177 29.41 15.89 -1.17
N SER A 178 29.60 15.48 -2.44
CA SER A 178 30.92 15.21 -3.04
C SER A 178 31.81 16.46 -3.18
N VAL A 179 31.30 17.68 -2.98
CA VAL A 179 32.07 18.92 -3.04
C VAL A 179 33.01 19.07 -1.82
N ARG A 180 34.31 18.85 -2.01
CA ARG A 180 35.31 18.67 -0.93
C ARG A 180 35.64 19.90 -0.05
N LYS A 181 35.18 21.12 -0.37
CA LYS A 181 35.56 22.36 0.35
C LYS A 181 34.33 23.03 0.99
N PHE A 182 34.29 23.10 2.32
CA PHE A 182 33.26 23.88 3.05
C PHE A 182 33.20 25.35 2.62
N GLU A 183 34.34 25.96 2.29
CA GLU A 183 34.41 27.31 1.69
C GLU A 183 33.52 27.46 0.44
N LYS A 184 33.50 26.46 -0.47
CA LYS A 184 32.64 26.43 -1.66
C LYS A 184 31.19 26.03 -1.35
N VAL A 185 30.89 25.58 -0.14
CA VAL A 185 29.54 25.29 0.38
C VAL A 185 29.01 26.47 1.21
N ALA A 186 29.86 27.40 1.69
CA ALA A 186 29.44 28.48 2.59
C ALA A 186 28.38 29.42 1.97
N TRP A 187 28.51 29.81 0.70
CA TRP A 187 27.46 30.56 0.00
C TRP A 187 26.17 29.75 -0.16
N LEU A 188 26.30 28.44 -0.38
CA LEU A 188 25.19 27.50 -0.48
C LEU A 188 24.48 27.30 0.87
N THR A 189 25.18 27.46 2.01
CA THR A 189 24.53 27.49 3.34
C THR A 189 23.66 28.72 3.54
N TRP A 190 24.06 29.90 3.02
CA TRP A 190 23.21 31.09 3.01
C TRP A 190 21.95 30.88 2.16
N ALA A 191 22.12 30.45 0.90
CA ALA A 191 21.00 30.20 -0.01
C ALA A 191 20.05 29.13 0.54
N GLY A 192 20.60 28.03 1.08
CA GLY A 192 19.83 26.96 1.70
C GLY A 192 19.18 27.34 3.04
N PHE A 193 19.71 28.31 3.78
CA PHE A 193 19.07 28.84 4.99
C PHE A 193 17.92 29.77 4.63
N ALA A 194 18.14 30.74 3.74
CA ALA A 194 17.09 31.63 3.24
C ALA A 194 15.93 30.85 2.60
N SER A 195 16.24 29.85 1.75
CA SER A 195 15.26 28.93 1.15
C SER A 195 14.34 28.27 2.19
N ILE A 196 14.88 27.62 3.21
CA ILE A 196 14.03 26.92 4.20
C ILE A 196 13.33 27.89 5.16
N PHE A 197 13.97 29.01 5.52
CA PHE A 197 13.37 30.03 6.38
C PHE A 197 12.18 30.72 5.71
N ILE A 198 12.31 31.10 4.44
CA ILE A 198 11.21 31.68 3.64
C ILE A 198 10.09 30.65 3.43
N ALA A 199 10.43 29.40 3.11
CA ALA A 199 9.43 28.33 2.96
C ALA A 199 8.61 28.08 4.23
N VAL A 200 9.26 28.06 5.40
CA VAL A 200 8.57 27.96 6.70
C VAL A 200 7.73 29.21 6.97
N LEU A 201 8.26 30.41 6.74
CA LEU A 201 7.54 31.67 6.97
C LEU A 201 6.27 31.77 6.10
N ILE A 202 6.34 31.34 4.84
CA ILE A 202 5.18 31.22 3.94
C ILE A 202 4.10 30.33 4.55
N ILE A 203 4.47 29.17 5.11
CA ILE A 203 3.51 28.26 5.75
C ILE A 203 2.94 28.86 7.04
N VAL A 204 3.79 29.46 7.89
CA VAL A 204 3.37 30.13 9.14
C VAL A 204 2.34 31.23 8.85
N ILE A 205 2.54 32.04 7.80
CA ILE A 205 1.56 33.05 7.37
C ILE A 205 0.32 32.37 6.78
N ALA A 206 0.47 31.41 5.86
CA ALA A 206 -0.63 30.80 5.11
C ALA A 206 -1.53 29.82 5.89
N VAL A 207 -1.17 29.47 7.13
CA VAL A 207 -2.09 28.85 8.10
C VAL A 207 -2.83 29.89 8.94
N THR A 208 -2.27 31.09 9.15
CA THR A 208 -2.98 32.18 9.86
C THR A 208 -4.00 32.91 9.00
N THR A 209 -3.83 32.92 7.67
CA THR A 209 -4.78 33.48 6.70
C THR A 209 -5.88 32.49 6.26
N ARG A 210 -6.05 31.38 6.98
CA ARG A 210 -7.13 30.40 6.77
C ARG A 210 -7.98 30.27 8.02
N ASP A 211 -9.29 30.26 7.83
CA ASP A 211 -10.27 30.01 8.90
C ASP A 211 -10.24 28.56 9.41
N ARG A 212 -9.63 27.65 8.64
CA ARG A 212 -9.65 26.19 8.86
C ARG A 212 -8.33 25.53 8.44
N PRO A 213 -7.82 24.51 9.16
CA PRO A 213 -6.68 23.71 8.73
C PRO A 213 -6.99 23.02 7.40
N ALA A 214 -6.03 22.96 6.48
CA ALA A 214 -6.27 22.42 5.14
C ALA A 214 -6.35 20.88 5.09
N ALA A 215 -6.01 20.19 6.18
CA ALA A 215 -6.21 18.75 6.36
C ALA A 215 -7.45 18.42 7.22
N ALA A 216 -8.09 19.42 7.84
CA ALA A 216 -9.36 19.23 8.54
C ALA A 216 -10.52 19.11 7.54
N PRO A 217 -11.67 18.54 7.94
CA PRO A 217 -12.91 18.64 7.17
C PRO A 217 -13.25 20.10 6.84
N GLN A 218 -13.50 20.39 5.55
CA GLN A 218 -13.58 21.78 5.08
C GLN A 218 -14.94 22.45 5.39
N SER A 219 -16.04 21.70 5.43
CA SER A 219 -17.39 22.13 5.84
C SER A 219 -17.66 21.90 7.35
N GLY A 220 -18.78 22.41 7.90
CA GLY A 220 -19.28 22.20 9.28
C GLY A 220 -18.28 22.43 10.45
N PRO A 221 -18.50 21.90 11.67
CA PRO A 221 -17.50 21.92 12.74
C PRO A 221 -16.47 20.81 12.56
N TYR A 222 -15.22 21.14 12.86
CA TYR A 222 -14.13 20.20 13.05
C TYR A 222 -13.56 20.43 14.46
N GLU A 223 -13.10 19.39 15.13
CA GLU A 223 -12.33 19.59 16.36
C GLU A 223 -10.89 19.95 15.97
N LEU A 224 -10.41 21.12 16.41
CA LEU A 224 -9.03 21.55 16.15
C LEU A 224 -8.02 20.65 16.86
N GLY A 225 -8.38 19.98 17.97
CA GLY A 225 -7.44 19.21 18.79
C GLY A 225 -6.39 20.09 19.48
N TYR A 226 -6.72 21.36 19.75
CA TYR A 226 -5.81 22.28 20.42
C TYR A 226 -5.88 22.11 21.94
N HIS A 227 -4.84 21.50 22.49
CA HIS A 227 -4.65 21.36 23.93
C HIS A 227 -3.56 22.34 24.40
N ALA A 228 -3.90 23.20 25.38
CA ALA A 228 -2.92 24.05 26.05
C ALA A 228 -1.99 23.23 26.97
N ILE A 229 -2.58 22.27 27.69
CA ILE A 229 -1.91 21.22 28.47
C ILE A 229 -2.49 19.90 27.96
N ALA A 230 -1.63 18.94 27.61
CA ALA A 230 -2.02 17.60 27.17
C ALA A 230 -1.53 16.53 28.14
N TYR A 231 -2.14 15.34 28.08
CA TYR A 231 -1.84 14.19 28.95
C TYR A 231 -1.44 12.97 28.10
N PRO A 232 -0.25 12.98 27.46
CA PRO A 232 0.19 11.90 26.59
C PRO A 232 0.52 10.62 27.36
N SER A 233 0.55 9.49 26.64
CA SER A 233 1.20 8.27 27.12
C SER A 233 2.71 8.51 27.33
N PHE A 234 3.37 7.65 28.13
CA PHE A 234 4.82 7.75 28.31
C PHE A 234 5.59 7.65 26.98
N ALA A 235 5.15 6.77 26.07
CA ALA A 235 5.77 6.62 24.75
C ALA A 235 5.63 7.91 23.92
N ALA A 236 4.40 8.38 23.67
CA ALA A 236 4.14 9.57 22.88
C ALA A 236 4.80 10.83 23.47
N GLY A 237 4.79 10.99 24.80
CA GLY A 237 5.46 12.09 25.49
C GLY A 237 6.99 12.05 25.32
N MET A 238 7.61 10.88 25.44
CA MET A 238 9.04 10.70 25.21
C MET A 238 9.42 10.91 23.73
N VAL A 239 8.62 10.43 22.76
CA VAL A 239 8.87 10.65 21.33
C VAL A 239 8.75 12.13 20.96
N ALA A 240 7.72 12.82 21.45
CA ALA A 240 7.55 14.25 21.22
C ALA A 240 8.71 15.06 21.85
N SER A 241 9.10 14.74 23.08
CA SER A 241 10.24 15.40 23.72
C SER A 241 11.58 15.06 23.04
N ALA A 242 11.76 13.85 22.51
CA ALA A 242 12.94 13.47 21.74
C ALA A 242 13.02 14.21 20.40
N THR A 243 11.87 14.42 19.73
CA THR A 243 11.74 15.22 18.51
C THR A 243 12.14 16.68 18.77
N ILE A 244 11.71 17.25 19.90
CA ILE A 244 12.09 18.61 20.30
C ILE A 244 13.59 18.68 20.68
N PHE A 245 14.11 17.70 21.42
CA PHE A 245 15.51 17.63 21.80
C PHE A 245 16.45 17.55 20.59
N VAL A 246 16.22 16.59 19.67
CA VAL A 246 17.09 16.37 18.51
C VAL A 246 17.14 17.57 17.58
N SER A 247 16.07 18.36 17.54
CA SER A 247 15.93 19.56 16.72
C SER A 247 17.05 20.58 16.94
N SER A 248 17.69 20.63 18.11
CA SER A 248 18.88 21.49 18.36
C SER A 248 20.11 20.74 18.90
N ALA A 249 20.07 19.41 18.98
CA ALA A 249 21.16 18.60 19.56
C ALA A 249 22.37 18.40 18.63
N GLY A 250 22.30 18.82 17.37
CA GLY A 250 23.34 18.66 16.33
C GLY A 250 24.70 19.36 16.57
N THR A 251 24.96 19.79 17.80
CA THR A 251 26.09 20.62 18.25
C THR A 251 27.46 19.96 18.05
N SER A 252 27.53 18.63 18.04
CA SER A 252 28.77 17.88 17.76
C SER A 252 29.37 18.16 16.38
N ALA A 253 28.56 18.56 15.40
CA ALA A 253 29.03 18.99 14.08
C ALA A 253 29.65 20.40 14.07
N PHE A 254 29.64 21.12 15.20
CA PHE A 254 30.28 22.44 15.28
C PHE A 254 31.80 22.33 15.43
N LEU A 255 32.33 21.28 16.08
CA LEU A 255 33.77 21.11 16.32
C LEU A 255 34.63 21.15 15.05
N PRO A 256 34.27 20.47 13.93
CA PRO A 256 34.96 20.63 12.65
C PRO A 256 34.96 22.07 12.12
N VAL A 257 33.86 22.81 12.27
CA VAL A 257 33.77 24.21 11.83
C VAL A 257 34.66 25.10 12.69
N ILE A 258 34.72 24.87 14.00
CA ILE A 258 35.62 25.61 14.92
C ILE A 258 37.09 25.38 14.53
N SER A 259 37.46 24.19 14.04
CA SER A 259 38.83 23.94 13.52
C SER A 259 39.15 24.68 12.22
N GLU A 260 38.14 25.12 11.46
CA GLU A 260 38.27 25.96 10.25
C GLU A 260 38.07 27.46 10.56
N MET A 261 37.82 27.83 11.83
CA MET A 261 37.72 29.23 12.23
C MET A 261 39.09 29.93 12.26
N ARG A 262 39.11 31.17 11.80
CA ARG A 262 40.27 32.06 11.90
C ARG A 262 40.68 32.22 13.37
N GLU A 263 39.69 32.43 14.23
CA GLU A 263 39.81 32.57 15.68
C GLU A 263 38.84 31.63 16.41
N PRO A 264 39.27 30.41 16.82
CA PRO A 264 38.42 29.44 17.53
C PRO A 264 37.79 29.95 18.83
N ARG A 265 38.41 30.94 19.49
CA ARG A 265 37.91 31.50 20.76
C ARG A 265 36.61 32.30 20.57
N ASP A 266 36.34 32.80 19.35
CA ASP A 266 35.09 33.47 18.99
C ASP A 266 33.86 32.54 18.90
N PHE A 267 34.03 31.22 18.98
CA PHE A 267 32.95 30.23 18.85
C PHE A 267 31.68 30.58 19.66
N LYS A 268 31.83 31.05 20.90
CA LYS A 268 30.70 31.42 21.78
C LYS A 268 29.81 32.52 21.19
N ARG A 269 30.39 33.49 20.46
CA ARG A 269 29.64 34.57 19.79
C ARG A 269 28.74 33.99 18.71
N ALA A 270 29.27 33.09 17.89
CA ALA A 270 28.52 32.39 16.85
C ALA A 270 27.47 31.43 17.43
N LEU A 271 27.80 30.70 18.50
CA LEU A 271 26.90 29.78 19.18
C LEU A 271 25.67 30.49 19.76
N TYR A 272 25.85 31.55 20.56
CA TYR A 272 24.72 32.23 21.21
C TYR A 272 23.79 32.90 20.21
N VAL A 273 24.33 33.54 19.16
CA VAL A 273 23.50 34.13 18.09
C VAL A 273 22.73 33.04 17.34
N CYS A 274 23.38 31.92 17.00
CA CYS A 274 22.71 30.78 16.36
C CYS A 274 21.58 30.22 17.25
N MET A 275 21.88 29.85 18.49
CA MET A 275 20.91 29.18 19.37
C MET A 275 19.77 30.11 19.80
N GLY A 276 20.01 31.40 19.99
CA GLY A 276 18.97 32.39 20.24
C GLY A 276 17.97 32.48 19.07
N LEU A 277 18.48 32.63 17.85
CA LEU A 277 17.66 32.67 16.63
C LEU A 277 16.90 31.35 16.40
N VAL A 278 17.56 30.21 16.56
CA VAL A 278 16.93 28.88 16.45
C VAL A 278 15.79 28.73 17.46
N THR A 279 16.05 28.98 18.75
CA THR A 279 15.07 28.72 19.81
C THR A 279 13.87 29.66 19.68
N ALA A 280 14.11 30.94 19.36
CA ALA A 280 13.04 31.90 19.12
C ALA A 280 12.17 31.51 17.90
N ALA A 281 12.79 31.16 16.77
CA ALA A 281 12.08 30.76 15.56
C ALA A 281 11.31 29.45 15.74
N TYR A 282 11.93 28.44 16.38
CA TYR A 282 11.27 27.16 16.68
C TYR A 282 10.06 27.33 17.59
N LEU A 283 10.19 28.14 18.65
CA LEU A 283 9.09 28.42 19.58
C LEU A 283 7.95 29.17 18.86
N ALA A 284 8.26 30.26 18.17
CA ALA A 284 7.26 31.10 17.50
C ALA A 284 6.53 30.35 16.37
N PHE A 285 7.27 29.74 15.44
CA PHE A 285 6.68 29.06 14.29
C PHE A 285 5.88 27.82 14.70
N SER A 286 6.34 27.07 15.71
CA SER A 286 5.61 25.88 16.17
C SER A 286 4.37 26.21 16.98
N LEU A 287 4.40 27.27 17.81
CA LEU A 287 3.20 27.74 18.50
C LEU A 287 2.15 28.29 17.53
N VAL A 288 2.55 29.02 16.48
CA VAL A 288 1.60 29.50 15.46
C VAL A 288 1.04 28.33 14.63
N VAL A 289 1.88 27.45 14.08
CA VAL A 289 1.37 26.30 13.30
C VAL A 289 0.49 25.39 14.15
N TYR A 290 0.83 25.13 15.41
CA TYR A 290 -0.03 24.35 16.30
C TYR A 290 -1.32 25.08 16.72
N ARG A 291 -1.29 26.40 16.96
CA ARG A 291 -2.50 27.17 17.33
C ARG A 291 -3.51 27.31 16.18
N TRP A 292 -3.09 27.19 14.92
CA TRP A 292 -3.98 27.25 13.75
C TRP A 292 -4.26 25.89 13.09
N CYS A 293 -3.44 24.86 13.30
CA CYS A 293 -3.67 23.51 12.75
C CYS A 293 -4.00 22.44 13.80
N GLY A 294 -3.55 22.57 15.06
CA GLY A 294 -3.83 21.63 16.14
C GLY A 294 -3.42 20.18 15.82
N GLN A 295 -4.38 19.25 15.84
CA GLN A 295 -4.14 17.85 15.43
C GLN A 295 -3.90 17.68 13.93
N TRP A 296 -4.29 18.65 13.10
CA TRP A 296 -4.23 18.61 11.63
C TRP A 296 -2.90 19.10 11.05
N VAL A 297 -1.84 19.12 11.86
CA VAL A 297 -0.47 19.47 11.45
C VAL A 297 0.12 18.33 10.60
N ALA A 298 0.53 18.64 9.37
CA ALA A 298 1.23 17.68 8.53
C ALA A 298 2.62 17.32 9.08
N SER A 299 3.11 16.11 8.83
CA SER A 299 4.51 15.76 8.99
C SER A 299 5.11 15.41 7.62
N PRO A 300 6.13 16.13 7.12
CA PRO A 300 6.70 17.37 7.66
C PRO A 300 5.75 18.59 7.54
N SER A 301 5.88 19.57 8.44
CA SER A 301 4.93 20.68 8.65
C SER A 301 4.67 21.58 7.45
N LEU A 302 5.57 21.60 6.45
CA LEU A 302 5.40 22.29 5.16
C LEU A 302 4.15 21.84 4.38
N GLY A 303 3.55 20.71 4.72
CA GLY A 303 2.29 20.24 4.13
C GLY A 303 1.01 20.95 4.61
N SER A 304 1.06 21.69 5.73
CA SER A 304 -0.15 22.03 6.52
C SER A 304 -1.07 23.09 5.90
N ALA A 305 -0.57 23.93 4.98
CA ALA A 305 -1.33 25.03 4.38
C ALA A 305 -2.04 24.69 3.05
N GLY A 306 -2.30 23.40 2.79
CA GLY A 306 -3.11 22.93 1.67
C GLY A 306 -2.39 22.88 0.31
N PRO A 307 -3.02 22.34 -0.75
CA PRO A 307 -2.32 21.86 -1.95
C PRO A 307 -1.42 22.89 -2.65
N THR A 308 -1.94 24.09 -2.92
CA THR A 308 -1.20 25.14 -3.64
C THR A 308 -0.02 25.66 -2.81
N VAL A 309 -0.23 25.96 -1.52
CA VAL A 309 0.84 26.48 -0.66
C VAL A 309 1.86 25.41 -0.31
N LYS A 310 1.43 24.14 -0.14
CA LYS A 310 2.30 22.97 -0.04
C LYS A 310 3.26 22.91 -1.24
N LYS A 311 2.77 23.06 -2.47
CA LYS A 311 3.62 23.12 -3.67
C LYS A 311 4.61 24.29 -3.64
N VAL A 312 4.14 25.51 -3.34
CA VAL A 312 5.00 26.71 -3.28
C VAL A 312 6.10 26.58 -2.20
N ALA A 313 5.72 26.16 -0.99
CA ALA A 313 6.62 26.03 0.14
C ALA A 313 7.63 24.89 -0.03
N TYR A 314 7.22 23.72 -0.54
CA TYR A 314 8.19 22.67 -0.88
C TYR A 314 9.08 23.07 -2.06
N GLY A 315 8.57 23.81 -3.06
CA GLY A 315 9.38 24.31 -4.19
C GLY A 315 10.48 25.27 -3.72
N ILE A 316 10.12 26.31 -2.98
CA ILE A 316 11.07 27.28 -2.42
C ILE A 316 12.01 26.60 -1.40
N GLY A 317 11.49 25.66 -0.60
CA GLY A 317 12.25 24.95 0.44
C GLY A 317 13.15 23.82 -0.06
N LEU A 318 12.99 23.34 -1.31
CA LEU A 318 13.67 22.14 -1.82
C LEU A 318 15.20 22.29 -1.78
N LEU A 319 15.71 23.46 -2.18
CA LEU A 319 17.14 23.79 -2.08
C LEU A 319 17.62 23.68 -0.63
N GLY A 320 16.88 24.25 0.32
CA GLY A 320 17.17 24.18 1.74
C GLY A 320 17.16 22.76 2.30
N LEU A 321 16.25 21.91 1.85
CA LEU A 321 16.20 20.49 2.24
C LEU A 321 17.43 19.73 1.72
N ILE A 322 17.75 19.86 0.42
CA ILE A 322 18.92 19.24 -0.23
C ILE A 322 20.22 19.67 0.46
N VAL A 323 20.39 20.98 0.73
CA VAL A 323 21.61 21.50 1.37
C VAL A 323 21.79 20.97 2.79
N SER A 324 20.72 20.77 3.56
CA SER A 324 20.83 20.21 4.91
C SER A 324 21.21 18.73 4.89
N ALA A 325 20.55 17.94 4.03
CA ALA A 325 20.84 16.52 3.86
C ALA A 325 22.28 16.28 3.36
N CYS A 326 22.76 17.16 2.46
CA CYS A 326 24.12 17.24 1.98
C CYS A 326 25.11 17.54 3.12
N LEU A 327 24.86 18.53 3.97
CA LEU A 327 25.73 18.85 5.11
C LEU A 327 25.85 17.67 6.09
N TYR A 328 24.74 16.99 6.42
CA TYR A 328 24.78 15.82 7.30
C TYR A 328 25.61 14.68 6.71
N LEU A 329 25.38 14.33 5.43
CA LEU A 329 26.16 13.31 4.73
C LEU A 329 27.65 13.68 4.64
N HIS A 330 27.95 14.94 4.30
CA HIS A 330 29.31 15.44 4.18
C HIS A 330 30.06 15.43 5.52
N VAL A 331 29.41 15.78 6.63
CA VAL A 331 30.01 15.70 7.99
C VAL A 331 30.35 14.26 8.37
N ALA A 332 29.44 13.31 8.13
CA ALA A 332 29.71 11.88 8.37
C ALA A 332 30.85 11.36 7.47
N ALA A 333 30.79 11.64 6.17
CA ALA A 333 31.79 11.23 5.19
C ALA A 333 33.17 11.83 5.46
N LYS A 334 33.25 13.10 5.87
CA LYS A 334 34.51 13.77 6.22
C LYS A 334 35.14 13.15 7.47
N TYR A 335 34.35 12.79 8.48
CA TYR A 335 34.89 12.08 9.66
C TYR A 335 35.52 10.74 9.28
N VAL A 336 34.81 9.90 8.50
CA VAL A 336 35.32 8.61 8.02
C VAL A 336 36.53 8.78 7.11
N PHE A 337 36.50 9.73 6.17
CA PHE A 337 37.58 10.02 5.24
C PHE A 337 38.87 10.47 5.94
N VAL A 338 38.77 11.45 6.86
CA VAL A 338 39.92 11.94 7.66
C VAL A 338 40.47 10.82 8.55
N ARG A 339 39.61 9.93 9.04
CA ARG A 339 40.01 8.77 9.84
C ARG A 339 40.76 7.71 9.02
N ILE A 340 40.32 7.40 7.80
CA ILE A 340 40.98 6.42 6.91
C ILE A 340 42.34 6.93 6.42
N LEU A 341 42.44 8.21 6.05
CA LEU A 341 43.68 8.80 5.54
C LEU A 341 44.50 9.57 6.60
N ARG A 342 44.20 9.41 7.90
CA ARG A 342 44.98 10.06 8.98
C ARG A 342 46.45 9.65 8.85
N ASN A 343 47.35 10.63 8.97
CA ASN A 343 48.80 10.49 8.81
C ASN A 343 49.29 10.07 7.39
N SER A 344 48.43 10.07 6.37
CA SER A 344 48.82 9.76 4.98
C SER A 344 48.99 11.02 4.13
N ARG A 345 50.03 11.06 3.27
CA ARG A 345 50.20 12.13 2.25
C ARG A 345 48.96 12.31 1.36
N HIS A 346 48.18 11.24 1.18
CA HIS A 346 46.97 11.22 0.37
C HIS A 346 45.81 11.98 1.00
N LEU A 347 45.88 12.37 2.28
CA LEU A 347 44.85 13.19 2.94
C LEU A 347 44.71 14.58 2.29
N GLN A 348 45.84 15.21 1.92
CA GLN A 348 45.87 16.56 1.33
C GLN A 348 46.24 16.55 -0.16
N ALA A 349 46.97 15.55 -0.66
CA ALA A 349 47.37 15.46 -2.06
C ALA A 349 46.22 15.00 -2.98
N ASN A 350 45.98 15.77 -4.05
CA ASN A 350 45.00 15.45 -5.11
C ASN A 350 45.45 14.20 -5.89
N SER A 351 45.05 13.03 -5.42
CA SER A 351 45.51 11.72 -5.91
C SER A 351 44.33 10.76 -6.13
N ALA A 352 44.52 9.68 -6.90
CA ALA A 352 43.47 8.69 -7.13
C ALA A 352 42.96 8.05 -5.82
N VAL A 353 43.87 7.73 -4.90
CA VAL A 353 43.54 7.21 -3.55
C VAL A 353 42.67 8.19 -2.76
N HIS A 354 43.00 9.48 -2.83
CA HIS A 354 42.23 10.54 -2.19
C HIS A 354 40.79 10.58 -2.73
N TRP A 355 40.61 10.69 -4.05
CA TRP A 355 39.29 10.77 -4.66
C TRP A 355 38.47 9.50 -4.51
N GLY A 356 39.08 8.33 -4.67
CA GLY A 356 38.42 7.04 -4.44
C GLY A 356 37.94 6.87 -2.99
N THR A 357 38.76 7.24 -2.00
CA THR A 357 38.36 7.18 -0.59
C THR A 357 37.27 8.20 -0.28
N TRP A 358 37.39 9.43 -0.79
CA TRP A 358 36.41 10.50 -0.57
C TRP A 358 35.02 10.14 -1.12
N LEU A 359 34.95 9.80 -2.40
CA LEU A 359 33.69 9.42 -3.04
C LEU A 359 33.14 8.11 -2.47
N GLY A 360 34.01 7.15 -2.15
CA GLY A 360 33.60 5.92 -1.45
C GLY A 360 32.94 6.17 -0.10
N CYS A 361 33.43 7.14 0.68
CA CYS A 361 32.78 7.55 1.93
C CYS A 361 31.42 8.21 1.68
N VAL A 362 31.32 9.13 0.71
CA VAL A 362 30.07 9.85 0.40
C VAL A 362 28.99 8.91 -0.12
N PHE A 363 29.27 8.12 -1.17
CA PHE A 363 28.28 7.20 -1.76
C PHE A 363 27.99 6.01 -0.84
N GLY A 364 28.97 5.49 -0.10
CA GLY A 364 28.77 4.39 0.85
C GLY A 364 27.83 4.77 1.99
N LEU A 365 28.08 5.91 2.65
CA LEU A 365 27.19 6.41 3.70
C LEU A 365 25.85 6.91 3.15
N GLY A 366 25.81 7.43 1.93
CA GLY A 366 24.59 7.82 1.24
C GLY A 366 23.66 6.63 0.97
N ALA A 367 24.20 5.49 0.52
CA ALA A 367 23.44 4.26 0.34
C ALA A 367 22.87 3.73 1.66
N VAL A 368 23.64 3.75 2.75
CA VAL A 368 23.14 3.38 4.10
C VAL A 368 22.04 4.35 4.56
N SER A 369 22.20 5.66 4.32
CA SER A 369 21.20 6.68 4.64
C SER A 369 19.88 6.46 3.90
N PHE A 370 19.94 6.07 2.62
CA PHE A 370 18.78 5.72 1.80
C PHE A 370 18.04 4.47 2.31
N ILE A 371 18.78 3.39 2.64
CA ILE A 371 18.20 2.15 3.16
C ILE A 371 17.46 2.42 4.48
N LEU A 372 18.06 3.20 5.39
CA LEU A 372 17.42 3.59 6.65
C LEU A 372 16.19 4.49 6.42
N ALA A 373 16.22 5.38 5.43
CA ALA A 373 15.07 6.19 5.03
C ALA A 373 13.90 5.35 4.46
N GLN A 374 14.17 4.24 3.75
CA GLN A 374 13.11 3.31 3.30
C GLN A 374 12.66 2.34 4.40
N SER A 375 13.51 2.12 5.43
CA SER A 375 13.19 1.24 6.57
C SER A 375 12.28 1.92 7.59
N ILE A 376 12.40 3.24 7.78
CA ILE A 376 11.52 4.04 8.65
C ILE A 376 11.06 5.28 7.87
N PRO A 377 10.04 5.16 6.99
CA PRO A 377 9.58 6.25 6.13
C PRO A 377 8.80 7.36 6.87
N ILE A 378 8.79 7.36 8.22
CA ILE A 378 8.12 8.37 9.05
C ILE A 378 9.18 9.34 9.62
N PHE A 379 9.16 10.57 9.09
CA PHE A 379 10.13 11.64 9.38
C PHE A 379 10.34 11.90 10.88
N ASN A 380 9.25 12.06 11.65
CA ASN A 380 9.33 12.36 13.08
C ASN A 380 9.95 11.20 13.89
N TYR A 381 9.60 9.94 13.58
CA TYR A 381 10.14 8.78 14.29
C TYR A 381 11.63 8.56 14.00
N LEU A 382 12.08 8.74 12.75
CA LEU A 382 13.50 8.67 12.41
C LEU A 382 14.32 9.74 13.14
N LEU A 383 13.79 10.97 13.25
CA LEU A 383 14.41 12.04 14.05
C LEU A 383 14.46 11.69 15.55
N ALA A 384 13.35 11.24 16.14
CA ALA A 384 13.30 10.87 17.55
C ALA A 384 14.22 9.67 17.89
N LEU A 385 14.35 8.70 16.98
CA LEU A 385 15.30 7.59 17.10
C LEU A 385 16.75 8.09 17.10
N THR A 386 17.08 9.01 16.19
CA THR A 386 18.39 9.67 16.13
C THR A 386 18.68 10.48 17.41
N GLY A 387 17.66 11.17 17.93
CA GLY A 387 17.71 11.89 19.19
C GLY A 387 18.08 11.00 20.35
N THR A 388 17.38 9.89 20.51
CA THR A 388 17.50 9.01 21.68
C THR A 388 18.73 8.11 21.62
N ILE A 389 18.96 7.41 20.51
CA ILE A 389 20.09 6.47 20.39
C ILE A 389 21.43 7.22 20.28
N CYS A 390 21.49 8.32 19.52
CA CYS A 390 22.75 8.97 19.19
C CYS A 390 22.97 10.30 19.91
N PHE A 391 22.02 11.24 19.85
CA PHE A 391 22.25 12.57 20.41
C PHE A 391 22.14 12.65 21.94
N ALA A 392 21.36 11.80 22.61
CA ALA A 392 21.31 11.78 24.07
C ALA A 392 22.69 11.45 24.70
N PRO A 393 23.40 10.39 24.27
CA PRO A 393 24.78 10.16 24.73
C PRO A 393 25.78 11.21 24.20
N LEU A 394 25.69 11.66 22.93
CA LEU A 394 26.66 12.59 22.34
C LEU A 394 26.54 14.05 22.82
N ALA A 395 25.32 14.54 23.08
CA ALA A 395 25.03 15.95 23.34
C ALA A 395 24.52 16.23 24.76
N ILE A 396 24.17 15.20 25.55
CA ILE A 396 23.86 15.35 26.99
C ILE A 396 24.93 14.64 27.84
N SER A 397 25.05 13.32 27.74
CA SER A 397 25.90 12.55 28.67
C SER A 397 27.38 12.82 28.51
N LEU A 398 27.91 12.82 27.28
CA LEU A 398 29.34 13.07 27.04
C LEU A 398 29.74 14.49 27.49
N PRO A 399 29.05 15.59 27.13
CA PRO A 399 29.37 16.92 27.66
C PRO A 399 29.30 17.00 29.19
N GLY A 400 28.31 16.36 29.83
CA GLY A 400 28.27 16.24 31.29
C GLY A 400 29.56 15.60 31.86
N TRP A 401 30.03 14.52 31.25
CA TRP A 401 31.27 13.84 31.63
C TRP A 401 32.54 14.66 31.34
N LEU A 402 32.62 15.34 30.19
CA LEU A 402 33.74 16.24 29.85
C LEU A 402 33.93 17.32 30.92
N TRP A 403 32.84 17.93 31.39
CA TRP A 403 32.90 18.94 32.46
C TRP A 403 33.32 18.33 33.80
N LEU A 404 32.79 17.15 34.16
CA LEU A 404 33.14 16.44 35.40
C LEU A 404 34.62 16.04 35.47
N PHE A 405 35.23 15.69 34.33
CA PHE A 405 36.66 15.42 34.22
C PHE A 405 37.48 16.66 34.55
N ASP A 406 37.15 17.80 33.94
CA ASP A 406 37.85 19.07 34.16
C ASP A 406 37.70 19.66 35.58
N HIS A 407 36.63 19.28 36.31
CA HIS A 407 36.25 19.88 37.60
C HIS A 407 36.12 18.83 38.73
N GLY A 408 36.85 17.71 38.65
CA GLY A 408 36.74 16.58 39.59
C GLY A 408 36.88 16.94 41.08
N SER A 409 37.64 17.99 41.40
CA SER A 409 37.83 18.51 42.78
C SER A 409 36.59 19.17 43.38
N TRP A 410 35.66 19.68 42.55
CA TRP A 410 34.50 20.45 43.00
C TRP A 410 33.48 19.61 43.78
N ARG A 411 33.59 18.27 43.75
CA ARG A 411 32.83 17.34 44.60
C ARG A 411 33.00 17.58 46.10
N ARG A 412 34.08 18.24 46.53
CA ARG A 412 34.35 18.67 47.92
C ARG A 412 34.53 20.19 48.04
N GLY A 413 34.04 20.95 47.06
CA GLY A 413 34.15 22.41 47.00
C GLY A 413 33.10 23.14 47.85
N THR A 414 32.90 24.43 47.55
CA THR A 414 31.79 25.22 48.14
C THR A 414 30.42 24.67 47.74
N LEU A 415 29.36 25.09 48.43
CA LEU A 415 27.98 24.63 48.14
C LEU A 415 27.62 24.82 46.65
N VAL A 416 27.98 25.95 46.05
CA VAL A 416 27.76 26.23 44.62
C VAL A 416 28.57 25.28 43.73
N GLN A 417 29.84 25.04 44.05
CA GLN A 417 30.69 24.10 43.30
C GLN A 417 30.14 22.66 43.38
N MET A 418 29.67 22.24 44.56
CA MET A 418 29.08 20.92 44.78
C MET A 418 27.73 20.77 44.05
N VAL A 419 26.87 21.80 44.04
CA VAL A 419 25.63 21.81 43.25
C VAL A 419 25.93 21.72 41.75
N CYS A 420 26.88 22.50 41.23
CA CYS A 420 27.33 22.40 39.84
C CYS A 420 27.89 21.01 39.52
N TYR A 421 28.64 20.39 40.43
CA TYR A 421 29.18 19.04 40.25
C TYR A 421 28.07 17.99 40.14
N TRP A 422 27.09 18.00 41.05
CA TRP A 422 25.96 17.06 40.99
C TRP A 422 25.01 17.34 39.82
N PHE A 423 24.86 18.59 39.38
CA PHE A 423 24.11 18.92 38.17
C PHE A 423 24.72 18.27 36.90
N HIS A 424 26.04 18.28 36.74
CA HIS A 424 26.67 17.60 35.60
C HIS A 424 26.58 16.07 35.69
N TRP A 425 26.57 15.50 36.89
CA TRP A 425 26.23 14.08 37.09
C TRP A 425 24.78 13.78 36.70
N PHE A 426 23.84 14.68 37.03
CA PHE A 426 22.46 14.58 36.57
C PHE A 426 22.36 14.65 35.03
N LEU A 427 23.18 15.46 34.34
CA LEU A 427 23.22 15.44 32.86
C LEU A 427 23.64 14.07 32.30
N VAL A 428 24.65 13.41 32.91
CA VAL A 428 25.05 12.04 32.52
C VAL A 428 23.86 11.08 32.64
N VAL A 429 23.16 11.10 33.78
CA VAL A 429 21.98 10.26 34.04
C VAL A 429 20.80 10.60 33.14
N LEU A 430 20.54 11.88 32.86
CA LEU A 430 19.46 12.35 31.99
C LEU A 430 19.63 11.85 30.54
N GLY A 431 20.85 11.91 30.01
CA GLY A 431 21.14 11.37 28.67
C GLY A 431 21.03 9.84 28.61
N LEU A 432 21.40 9.13 29.68
CA LEU A 432 21.18 7.68 29.78
C LEU A 432 19.69 7.31 29.92
N PHE A 433 18.89 8.13 30.61
CA PHE A 433 17.44 7.99 30.67
C PHE A 433 16.79 8.23 29.30
N PHE A 434 17.22 9.26 28.56
CA PHE A 434 16.75 9.51 27.19
C PHE A 434 17.14 8.41 26.21
N LEU A 435 18.34 7.83 26.36
CA LEU A 435 18.77 6.65 25.61
C LEU A 435 17.91 5.42 25.91
N GLY A 436 17.55 5.18 27.18
CA GLY A 436 16.71 4.04 27.58
C GLY A 436 15.23 4.25 27.28
N GLY A 437 14.58 5.14 28.05
CA GLY A 437 13.13 5.38 27.98
C GLY A 437 12.68 6.05 26.70
N GLY A 438 13.54 6.88 26.09
CA GLY A 438 13.26 7.52 24.82
C GLY A 438 13.29 6.53 23.65
N THR A 439 14.32 5.69 23.53
CA THR A 439 14.36 4.67 22.49
C THR A 439 13.27 3.62 22.69
N TYR A 440 12.92 3.26 23.92
CA TYR A 440 11.72 2.44 24.19
C TYR A 440 10.44 3.09 23.61
N GLY A 441 10.20 4.37 23.89
CA GLY A 441 9.04 5.09 23.37
C GLY A 441 9.01 5.14 21.83
N VAL A 442 10.14 5.43 21.19
CA VAL A 442 10.23 5.47 19.71
C VAL A 442 10.02 4.09 19.10
N VAL A 443 10.59 3.04 19.68
CA VAL A 443 10.41 1.67 19.19
C VAL A 443 8.96 1.20 19.35
N GLN A 444 8.29 1.56 20.46
CA GLN A 444 6.88 1.23 20.66
C GLN A 444 5.99 1.90 19.60
N GLU A 445 6.12 3.21 19.40
CA GLU A 445 5.37 3.96 18.38
C GLU A 445 5.64 3.43 16.95
N ILE A 446 6.86 2.97 16.65
CA ILE A 446 7.18 2.29 15.38
C ILE A 446 6.50 0.93 15.28
N ILE A 447 6.49 0.11 16.33
CA ILE A 447 5.79 -1.18 16.36
C ILE A 447 4.29 -0.98 16.14
N ASP A 448 3.69 0.01 16.78
CA ASP A 448 2.26 0.32 16.66
C ASP A 448 1.93 0.89 15.26
N ALA A 449 2.84 1.64 14.63
CA ALA A 449 2.74 2.06 13.23
C ALA A 449 2.83 0.89 12.23
N TYR A 450 3.62 -0.15 12.51
CA TYR A 450 3.61 -1.39 11.72
C TYR A 450 2.33 -2.21 11.97
N ALA A 451 1.90 -2.35 13.23
CA ALA A 451 0.73 -3.13 13.61
C ALA A 451 -0.59 -2.55 13.08
N SER A 452 -0.71 -1.21 13.04
CA SER A 452 -1.83 -0.50 12.43
C SER A 452 -1.82 -0.50 10.89
N GLY A 453 -0.71 -0.91 10.27
CA GLY A 453 -0.53 -0.91 8.81
C GLY A 453 -0.16 0.46 8.22
N LEU A 454 0.23 1.44 9.05
CA LEU A 454 0.73 2.74 8.60
C LEU A 454 2.08 2.63 7.87
N ILE A 455 2.87 1.59 8.17
CA ILE A 455 4.07 1.21 7.42
C ILE A 455 3.85 -0.19 6.79
N VAL A 456 3.89 -0.27 5.47
CA VAL A 456 3.74 -1.51 4.70
C VAL A 456 5.12 -2.07 4.31
N TYR A 457 5.26 -3.40 4.27
CA TYR A 457 6.53 -4.10 4.03
C TYR A 457 7.17 -3.80 2.66
N THR A 458 8.32 -3.13 2.67
CA THR A 458 9.21 -2.94 1.50
C THR A 458 10.11 -4.16 1.21
N GLU A 459 9.54 -5.37 1.16
CA GLU A 459 10.31 -6.62 0.89
C GLU A 459 11.01 -6.63 -0.48
N LEU A 460 10.49 -5.95 -1.51
CA LEU A 460 11.07 -5.99 -2.85
C LEU A 460 12.49 -5.39 -2.92
N LEU A 461 12.72 -4.24 -2.28
CA LEU A 461 13.97 -3.48 -2.46
C LEU A 461 15.22 -4.19 -1.91
N LEU A 462 15.07 -4.97 -0.85
CA LEU A 462 16.19 -5.70 -0.24
C LEU A 462 16.60 -6.95 -1.04
N ARG A 463 15.78 -7.45 -1.98
CA ARG A 463 16.12 -8.59 -2.84
C ARG A 463 16.93 -8.23 -4.09
N HIS A 464 17.01 -6.95 -4.45
CA HIS A 464 17.65 -6.48 -5.68
C HIS A 464 18.94 -5.67 -5.49
N LEU A 465 19.37 -5.39 -4.26
CA LEU A 465 20.71 -4.84 -4.00
C LEU A 465 21.77 -5.96 -3.97
N PRO A 466 22.91 -5.82 -4.68
CA PRO A 466 23.98 -6.83 -4.69
C PRO A 466 24.92 -6.73 -3.47
N ILE A 467 24.41 -6.28 -2.31
CA ILE A 467 25.20 -6.00 -1.10
C ILE A 467 24.48 -6.60 0.11
N ASP A 468 25.18 -7.48 0.83
CA ASP A 468 24.66 -8.24 1.97
C ASP A 468 24.56 -7.39 3.26
N LEU A 469 23.56 -6.51 3.34
CA LEU A 469 23.34 -5.60 4.49
C LEU A 469 22.63 -6.24 5.70
N HIS A 470 22.37 -7.56 5.66
CA HIS A 470 21.73 -8.31 6.74
C HIS A 470 22.34 -8.10 8.16
N PRO A 471 23.65 -7.86 8.34
CA PRO A 471 24.22 -7.57 9.66
C PRO A 471 23.82 -6.21 10.26
N LEU A 472 23.50 -5.21 9.43
CA LEU A 472 23.20 -3.86 9.90
C LEU A 472 21.74 -3.71 10.37
N VAL A 473 20.81 -4.45 9.77
CA VAL A 473 19.40 -4.49 10.24
C VAL A 473 19.30 -5.11 11.63
N LEU A 474 20.10 -6.15 11.92
CA LEU A 474 20.14 -6.83 13.23
C LEU A 474 20.66 -5.95 14.39
N LEU A 475 21.34 -4.84 14.10
CA LEU A 475 21.80 -3.87 15.11
C LEU A 475 20.73 -2.83 15.48
N ALA A 476 19.68 -2.68 14.67
CA ALA A 476 18.58 -1.75 14.92
C ALA A 476 17.39 -2.39 15.67
N THR A 477 17.32 -3.73 15.72
CA THR A 477 16.31 -4.46 16.50
C THR A 477 16.77 -4.68 17.93
N PRO A 478 16.07 -4.19 18.98
CA PRO A 478 16.44 -4.47 20.36
C PRO A 478 16.28 -5.97 20.67
N PRO A 479 17.10 -6.55 21.56
CA PRO A 479 16.97 -7.93 21.96
C PRO A 479 15.67 -8.12 22.76
N ALA A 480 14.77 -8.96 22.24
CA ALA A 480 13.53 -9.34 22.92
C ALA A 480 13.82 -10.17 24.18
N LEU A 481 14.08 -9.50 25.30
CA LEU A 481 14.12 -10.12 26.62
C LEU A 481 12.69 -10.43 27.10
N PRO A 482 12.47 -11.56 27.78
CA PRO A 482 11.13 -12.10 27.96
C PRO A 482 10.40 -11.46 29.16
N TYR A 483 9.36 -10.67 28.88
CA TYR A 483 8.23 -10.59 29.81
C TYR A 483 7.29 -11.77 29.54
N ALA A 484 7.21 -12.68 30.51
CA ALA A 484 6.24 -13.77 30.46
C ALA A 484 4.84 -13.20 30.79
N PRO A 485 3.80 -13.48 29.97
CA PRO A 485 2.45 -13.06 30.29
C PRO A 485 1.87 -13.94 31.40
N LEU A 486 1.30 -13.32 32.44
CA LEU A 486 0.41 -14.02 33.36
C LEU A 486 -0.98 -14.15 32.71
N THR A 487 -1.22 -15.28 32.04
CA THR A 487 -2.54 -15.63 31.50
C THR A 487 -3.30 -16.53 32.45
N SER A 488 -4.35 -15.99 33.07
CA SER A 488 -5.48 -16.80 33.54
C SER A 488 -6.74 -15.93 33.55
N GLY A 489 -7.54 -16.03 32.50
CA GLY A 489 -8.92 -15.54 32.53
C GLY A 489 -9.82 -16.63 33.08
N LEU A 490 -10.70 -16.29 34.04
CA LEU A 490 -11.97 -16.98 34.26
C LEU A 490 -12.95 -16.07 35.04
N SER A 491 -14.23 -16.42 34.96
CA SER A 491 -15.42 -15.63 35.28
C SER A 491 -15.46 -14.91 36.64
N PHE A 492 -16.10 -13.72 36.62
CA PHE A 492 -16.79 -13.01 37.70
C PHE A 492 -16.93 -13.73 39.07
N ARG A 493 -16.23 -13.24 40.10
CA ARG A 493 -16.79 -12.67 41.37
C ARG A 493 -15.69 -12.26 42.35
N ASP A 494 -16.09 -11.60 43.44
CA ASP A 494 -15.26 -10.70 44.25
C ASP A 494 -14.34 -11.35 45.31
N ALA A 495 -13.38 -10.54 45.77
CA ALA A 495 -12.65 -10.59 47.07
C ALA A 495 -11.52 -11.63 47.32
N ASN A 496 -10.28 -11.11 47.23
CA ASN A 496 -9.18 -11.16 48.23
C ASN A 496 -8.62 -12.48 48.85
N TYR A 497 -7.28 -12.50 48.93
CA TYR A 497 -6.37 -13.18 49.90
C TYR A 497 -5.87 -14.64 49.71
N LEU A 498 -4.52 -14.73 49.68
CA LEU A 498 -3.59 -15.78 50.18
C LEU A 498 -3.13 -17.01 49.33
N ALA A 499 -1.81 -17.25 49.45
CA ALA A 499 -1.03 -18.52 49.36
C ALA A 499 -0.55 -19.11 48.00
N HIS A 500 0.78 -19.28 47.92
CA HIS A 500 1.64 -19.77 46.83
C HIS A 500 1.53 -21.28 46.46
N ALA A 501 1.91 -21.68 45.22
CA ALA A 501 3.21 -22.35 44.91
C ALA A 501 3.30 -23.07 43.52
N ASP A 502 4.52 -23.11 42.96
CA ASP A 502 5.15 -24.02 41.97
C ASP A 502 4.43 -24.65 40.75
N SER A 503 4.99 -24.39 39.56
CA SER A 503 5.43 -25.45 38.61
C SER A 503 6.47 -24.92 37.61
N SER A 504 7.24 -25.79 36.93
CA SER A 504 8.19 -25.35 35.88
C SER A 504 8.41 -26.36 34.73
N ASP A 505 7.89 -26.05 33.54
CA ASP A 505 7.89 -26.98 32.40
C ASP A 505 9.17 -26.93 31.53
N ARG A 506 9.41 -28.00 30.76
CA ARG A 506 10.59 -28.28 29.93
C ARG A 506 10.20 -29.11 28.68
N PRO A 507 9.71 -28.50 27.60
CA PRO A 507 9.04 -29.24 26.52
C PRO A 507 9.94 -30.14 25.65
N TRP A 508 11.27 -29.91 25.60
CA TRP A 508 12.17 -30.63 24.68
C TRP A 508 12.73 -31.91 25.32
N ARG A 509 12.11 -33.07 25.08
CA ARG A 509 12.54 -34.36 25.67
C ARG A 509 13.52 -35.12 24.78
N CYS A 510 14.45 -35.86 25.41
CA CYS A 510 15.42 -36.70 24.70
C CYS A 510 14.83 -38.07 24.36
N ALA A 511 14.67 -38.36 23.07
CA ALA A 511 14.13 -39.63 22.57
C ALA A 511 14.84 -40.91 23.10
N PHE A 512 16.09 -40.79 23.57
CA PHE A 512 16.89 -41.93 24.03
C PHE A 512 16.87 -42.16 25.56
N CYS A 513 16.50 -41.16 26.37
CA CYS A 513 16.52 -41.28 27.85
C CYS A 513 15.42 -40.46 28.57
N ASN A 514 14.49 -39.90 27.80
CA ASN A 514 13.35 -39.08 28.19
C ASN A 514 13.65 -37.83 29.06
N ARG A 515 14.92 -37.44 29.25
CA ARG A 515 15.29 -36.21 29.98
C ARG A 515 14.78 -34.95 29.27
N SER A 516 14.24 -34.01 30.06
CA SER A 516 13.53 -32.83 29.59
C SER A 516 14.36 -31.55 29.65
N PHE A 517 14.44 -30.81 28.54
CA PHE A 517 15.22 -29.59 28.36
C PHE A 517 14.33 -28.39 28.03
N LYS A 518 14.71 -27.19 28.51
CA LYS A 518 13.98 -25.94 28.18
C LYS A 518 14.24 -25.43 26.75
N ARG A 519 15.26 -25.92 26.05
CA ARG A 519 15.63 -25.48 24.68
C ARG A 519 16.09 -26.64 23.79
N ARG A 520 15.78 -26.54 22.49
CA ARG A 520 16.12 -27.53 21.44
C ARG A 520 17.63 -27.71 21.24
N ASP A 521 18.46 -26.69 21.43
CA ASP A 521 19.93 -26.78 21.28
C ASP A 521 20.61 -27.54 22.43
N ALA A 522 20.05 -27.44 23.65
CA ALA A 522 20.49 -28.22 24.80
C ALA A 522 20.11 -29.70 24.62
N LEU A 523 18.90 -29.98 24.12
CA LEU A 523 18.50 -31.32 23.68
C LEU A 523 19.44 -31.87 22.59
N GLY A 524 19.79 -31.07 21.58
CA GLY A 524 20.72 -31.47 20.52
C GLY A 524 22.08 -31.94 21.07
N ARG A 525 22.73 -31.09 21.88
CA ARG A 525 24.01 -31.42 22.54
C ARG A 525 23.90 -32.61 23.49
N HIS A 526 22.79 -32.75 24.21
CA HIS A 526 22.55 -33.90 25.07
C HIS A 526 22.34 -35.20 24.28
N SER A 527 21.60 -35.18 23.16
CA SER A 527 21.35 -36.38 22.35
C SER A 527 22.64 -37.00 21.80
N GLN A 528 23.60 -36.16 21.42
CA GLN A 528 24.94 -36.58 21.01
C GLN A 528 25.72 -37.27 22.13
N THR A 529 25.53 -36.83 23.38
CA THR A 529 26.25 -37.32 24.59
C THR A 529 25.40 -38.25 25.48
N CYS A 530 24.22 -38.67 25.01
CA CYS A 530 23.25 -39.40 25.82
C CYS A 530 23.73 -40.83 26.11
N ARG A 531 23.94 -41.14 27.40
CA ARG A 531 24.46 -42.45 27.84
C ARG A 531 23.64 -43.63 27.32
N SER A 532 22.30 -43.50 27.35
CA SER A 532 21.36 -44.52 26.84
C SER A 532 21.52 -44.76 25.33
N ARG A 533 21.72 -43.70 24.52
CA ARG A 533 21.99 -43.81 23.07
C ARG A 533 23.33 -44.50 22.81
N LEU A 534 24.34 -44.16 23.60
CA LEU A 534 25.69 -44.70 23.48
C LEU A 534 25.75 -46.19 23.88
N SER A 535 24.95 -46.61 24.86
CA SER A 535 24.80 -48.03 25.21
C SER A 535 23.93 -48.83 24.22
N SER A 536 23.01 -48.19 23.50
CA SER A 536 22.16 -48.84 22.48
C SER A 536 22.74 -48.78 21.06
N GLY A 537 23.98 -48.31 20.89
CA GLY A 537 24.67 -48.19 19.60
C GLY A 537 24.00 -47.25 18.57
N SER A 538 22.95 -46.52 18.95
CA SER A 538 22.02 -45.92 18.00
C SER A 538 22.56 -44.62 17.39
N LEU A 539 22.49 -44.50 16.06
CA LEU A 539 22.99 -43.33 15.32
C LEU A 539 22.24 -42.03 15.69
N VAL A 540 22.89 -40.89 15.48
CA VAL A 540 22.26 -39.57 15.65
C VAL A 540 21.42 -39.24 14.41
N PRO A 541 20.16 -38.81 14.54
CA PRO A 541 19.32 -38.45 13.40
C PRO A 541 19.96 -37.35 12.53
N ALA A 542 20.09 -37.61 11.22
CA ALA A 542 20.72 -36.70 10.29
C ALA A 542 19.77 -35.56 9.87
N LEU A 543 20.12 -34.33 10.22
CA LEU A 543 19.45 -33.14 9.68
C LEU A 543 20.04 -32.81 8.30
N ALA A 544 19.16 -32.64 7.29
CA ALA A 544 19.57 -32.42 5.91
C ALA A 544 20.37 -31.12 5.72
N ARG A 545 21.55 -31.22 5.10
CA ARG A 545 22.33 -30.07 4.63
C ARG A 545 21.84 -29.65 3.24
N SER A 546 21.41 -28.40 3.10
CA SER A 546 21.07 -27.83 1.79
C SER A 546 22.31 -27.76 0.87
N GLN A 547 22.16 -28.12 -0.40
CA GLN A 547 23.24 -28.03 -1.39
C GLN A 547 23.38 -26.63 -1.99
N ARG A 548 24.59 -26.28 -2.42
CA ARG A 548 24.86 -25.10 -3.27
C ARG A 548 24.74 -25.48 -4.75
N GLY A 549 23.95 -24.73 -5.51
CA GLY A 549 23.75 -24.96 -6.95
C GLY A 549 25.00 -24.70 -7.82
N LYS A 550 25.11 -25.40 -8.96
CA LYS A 550 26.18 -25.22 -9.96
C LYS A 550 25.98 -23.92 -10.78
N LYS A 551 27.07 -23.29 -11.21
CA LYS A 551 27.04 -22.09 -12.07
C LYS A 551 26.79 -22.43 -13.55
N ARG A 552 26.01 -21.60 -14.24
CA ARG A 552 25.80 -21.63 -15.71
C ARG A 552 27.10 -21.19 -16.44
N ARG A 553 27.30 -21.60 -17.70
CA ARG A 553 28.46 -21.22 -18.55
C ARG A 553 28.01 -20.56 -19.85
N ALA A 554 28.72 -19.49 -20.25
CA ALA A 554 28.53 -18.77 -21.51
C ALA A 554 29.03 -19.57 -22.74
N CYS A 555 28.63 -19.15 -23.95
CA CYS A 555 29.14 -19.69 -25.22
C CYS A 555 30.66 -19.53 -25.35
N LYS A 556 31.30 -20.32 -26.23
CA LYS A 556 32.77 -20.33 -26.42
C LYS A 556 33.32 -18.94 -26.76
N ARG A 557 32.57 -18.13 -27.51
CA ARG A 557 32.98 -16.78 -27.94
C ARG A 557 32.88 -15.76 -26.79
N CYS A 558 31.70 -15.59 -26.18
CA CYS A 558 31.53 -14.65 -25.07
C CYS A 558 32.39 -15.04 -23.86
N HIS A 559 32.57 -16.32 -23.58
CA HIS A 559 33.50 -16.78 -22.53
C HIS A 559 34.95 -16.37 -22.79
N ARG A 560 35.46 -16.59 -24.02
CA ARG A 560 36.83 -16.21 -24.42
C ARG A 560 37.04 -14.69 -24.36
N LEU A 561 36.03 -13.92 -24.75
CA LEU A 561 36.02 -12.45 -24.67
C LEU A 561 35.68 -11.90 -23.27
N LYS A 562 35.43 -12.77 -22.28
CA LYS A 562 34.99 -12.42 -20.91
C LYS A 562 33.77 -11.49 -20.86
N ARG A 563 32.86 -11.61 -21.85
CA ARG A 563 31.60 -10.86 -21.94
C ARG A 563 30.42 -11.68 -21.43
N ALA A 564 29.34 -10.99 -21.08
CA ALA A 564 28.06 -11.61 -20.78
C ALA A 564 27.52 -12.42 -21.97
N CYS A 565 26.67 -13.39 -21.68
CA CYS A 565 26.01 -14.25 -22.65
C CYS A 565 24.63 -14.59 -22.10
N ASP A 566 23.60 -14.26 -22.87
CA ASP A 566 22.17 -14.54 -22.61
C ASP A 566 21.82 -16.04 -22.64
N LEU A 567 22.71 -16.88 -23.18
CA LEU A 567 22.57 -18.32 -23.40
C LEU A 567 21.66 -18.74 -24.57
N GLY A 568 21.29 -17.81 -25.46
CA GLY A 568 20.60 -18.11 -26.72
C GLY A 568 21.46 -18.87 -27.73
N VAL A 569 20.84 -19.43 -28.78
CA VAL A 569 21.51 -20.16 -29.86
C VAL A 569 21.01 -19.65 -31.22
N PRO A 570 21.72 -18.73 -31.90
CA PRO A 570 22.90 -18.00 -31.42
C PRO A 570 22.57 -17.09 -30.23
N CYS A 571 23.59 -16.75 -29.42
CA CYS A 571 23.40 -15.75 -28.36
C CYS A 571 23.37 -14.34 -28.98
N GLY A 572 22.56 -13.43 -28.44
CA GLY A 572 22.43 -12.06 -28.96
C GLY A 572 23.78 -11.35 -29.08
N ALA A 573 24.66 -11.53 -28.08
CA ALA A 573 26.07 -11.11 -28.07
C ALA A 573 26.97 -11.54 -29.27
N CYS A 574 26.49 -12.46 -30.11
CA CYS A 574 27.15 -12.97 -31.32
C CYS A 574 26.27 -12.79 -32.57
N GLU A 575 24.95 -12.93 -32.43
CA GLU A 575 23.93 -12.68 -33.46
C GLU A 575 23.93 -11.22 -33.94
N GLU A 576 23.96 -10.24 -33.03
CA GLU A 576 24.11 -8.80 -33.31
C GLU A 576 25.38 -8.49 -34.14
N LYS A 577 26.33 -9.43 -34.18
CA LYS A 577 27.59 -9.30 -34.92
C LYS A 577 27.72 -10.29 -36.08
N ALA A 578 26.63 -10.98 -36.43
CA ALA A 578 26.56 -12.00 -37.49
C ALA A 578 27.67 -13.07 -37.40
N LEU A 579 28.00 -13.53 -36.19
CA LEU A 579 29.15 -14.40 -35.95
C LEU A 579 28.78 -15.68 -35.20
N GLU A 580 29.43 -16.78 -35.62
CA GLU A 580 29.13 -18.14 -35.16
C GLU A 580 29.17 -18.27 -33.63
N CYS A 581 28.11 -18.85 -33.06
CA CYS A 581 27.94 -19.00 -31.62
C CYS A 581 27.79 -20.47 -31.22
N SER A 582 28.93 -21.08 -30.87
CA SER A 582 28.97 -22.47 -30.39
C SER A 582 29.12 -22.56 -28.86
N TYR A 583 28.36 -23.49 -28.28
CA TYR A 583 28.53 -23.96 -26.91
C TYR A 583 29.42 -25.21 -26.91
N THR A 584 29.69 -25.77 -25.73
CA THR A 584 30.31 -27.10 -25.61
C THR A 584 29.22 -28.07 -25.18
N SER A 585 28.84 -28.99 -26.07
CA SER A 585 27.95 -30.11 -25.75
C SER A 585 28.60 -31.02 -24.70
N LEU A 586 27.77 -31.66 -23.87
CA LEU A 586 28.20 -32.71 -22.93
C LEU A 586 27.43 -34.01 -23.17
N ARG A 587 27.64 -34.50 -24.39
CA ARG A 587 27.66 -35.85 -24.95
C ARG A 587 28.44 -35.65 -26.26
N GLU A 588 29.44 -36.45 -26.61
CA GLU A 588 29.61 -37.88 -26.31
C GLU A 588 30.87 -38.20 -25.46
N ILE A 589 31.39 -39.42 -25.59
CA ILE A 589 32.38 -40.10 -24.73
C ILE A 589 33.78 -40.06 -25.39
N ASP A 590 34.85 -40.23 -24.61
CA ASP A 590 36.25 -40.19 -25.05
C ASP A 590 36.61 -41.22 -26.15
N VAL A 591 37.30 -40.78 -27.20
CA VAL A 591 38.22 -41.56 -28.08
C VAL A 591 39.39 -40.66 -28.54
N ASP A 592 40.56 -41.26 -28.80
CA ASP A 592 41.91 -40.67 -28.76
C ASP A 592 42.45 -39.76 -29.92
N SER A 593 43.18 -38.71 -29.49
CA SER A 593 44.54 -38.32 -29.96
C SER A 593 44.73 -37.77 -31.42
N PRO A 594 45.97 -37.49 -31.96
CA PRO A 594 46.45 -36.08 -31.98
C PRO A 594 47.13 -35.54 -33.28
N GLY A 595 47.32 -34.21 -33.37
CA GLY A 595 48.16 -33.49 -34.38
C GLY A 595 47.38 -32.92 -35.58
N GLU A 596 47.93 -32.06 -36.46
CA GLU A 596 49.10 -31.15 -36.35
C GLU A 596 49.09 -30.09 -37.50
N GLN A 597 49.64 -28.88 -37.28
CA GLN A 597 50.12 -27.89 -38.30
C GLN A 597 49.13 -27.30 -39.36
N GLY A 598 49.57 -26.28 -40.13
CA GLY A 598 48.89 -25.73 -41.34
C GLY A 598 48.79 -24.18 -41.45
N TRP A 599 49.06 -23.59 -42.63
CA TRP A 599 49.09 -22.12 -42.90
C TRP A 599 48.59 -21.75 -44.33
N THR A 600 47.94 -20.57 -44.46
CA THR A 600 47.67 -19.76 -45.71
C THR A 600 46.85 -20.43 -46.85
N VAL A 601 46.35 -19.77 -47.91
CA VAL A 601 46.51 -18.41 -48.52
C VAL A 601 45.12 -17.89 -49.01
N GLY A 602 44.94 -16.58 -49.26
CA GLY A 602 43.82 -16.00 -50.05
C GLY A 602 44.23 -15.73 -51.52
N PRO A 603 43.78 -14.65 -52.21
CA PRO A 603 42.60 -13.77 -52.04
C PRO A 603 41.78 -13.61 -53.36
N ILE A 604 40.85 -12.63 -53.47
CA ILE A 604 40.58 -11.77 -54.66
C ILE A 604 39.45 -10.73 -54.37
N THR A 605 39.52 -9.56 -55.00
CA THR A 605 38.62 -8.36 -54.97
C THR A 605 38.44 -7.84 -56.43
N PRO A 606 37.73 -6.74 -56.79
CA PRO A 606 37.01 -5.68 -56.04
C PRO A 606 35.51 -5.59 -56.51
N ASP A 607 34.75 -4.49 -56.69
CA ASP A 607 34.92 -3.01 -56.61
C ASP A 607 33.56 -2.29 -56.35
N CYS A 608 33.48 -0.96 -56.58
CA CYS A 608 32.41 -0.06 -56.11
C CYS A 608 31.65 0.75 -57.21
N ASN A 609 30.52 1.35 -56.78
CA ASN A 609 29.88 2.60 -57.27
C ASN A 609 28.96 2.62 -58.52
N THR A 610 28.09 3.66 -58.51
CA THR A 610 26.96 4.02 -59.41
C THR A 610 27.38 4.83 -60.66
N PRO A 611 26.56 4.93 -61.75
CA PRO A 611 25.76 6.16 -61.94
C PRO A 611 24.45 6.10 -62.80
N ILE A 612 23.51 7.03 -62.49
CA ILE A 612 22.70 7.94 -63.35
C ILE A 612 22.21 7.50 -64.77
N ALA A 613 20.89 7.60 -65.05
CA ALA A 613 20.30 8.27 -66.25
C ALA A 613 18.73 8.39 -66.29
N VAL A 614 18.24 9.58 -66.68
CA VAL A 614 17.04 9.98 -67.49
C VAL A 614 16.02 8.89 -67.90
N GLY A 615 14.69 9.05 -67.90
CA GLY A 615 13.70 10.15 -67.71
C GLY A 615 12.27 9.56 -67.99
N SER A 616 11.11 10.24 -68.14
CA SER A 616 10.58 11.63 -68.03
C SER A 616 9.01 11.49 -67.87
N SER A 617 8.03 12.39 -68.12
CA SER A 617 7.86 13.80 -68.58
C SER A 617 6.36 14.23 -68.44
N GLU A 618 6.08 15.50 -68.09
CA GLU A 618 4.86 16.31 -68.38
C GLU A 618 3.47 15.92 -67.77
N VAL A 619 2.51 16.84 -67.44
CA VAL A 619 2.47 18.33 -67.46
C VAL A 619 1.46 18.92 -66.44
N SER A 620 1.77 20.13 -65.89
CA SER A 620 0.96 21.18 -65.17
C SER A 620 -0.15 20.81 -64.14
N GLY A 621 -0.53 21.64 -63.15
CA GLY A 621 -0.11 22.97 -62.65
C GLY A 621 -1.00 23.37 -61.44
N CYS A 622 -0.79 24.43 -60.65
CA CYS A 622 0.24 25.48 -60.68
C CYS A 622 0.45 26.14 -59.28
N ARG A 623 1.64 26.74 -59.11
CA ARG A 623 2.18 27.80 -58.19
C ARG A 623 1.21 28.64 -57.31
N SER A 624 1.64 29.32 -56.23
CA SER A 624 2.98 29.61 -55.63
C SER A 624 2.85 29.90 -54.10
N LEU A 625 3.83 29.77 -53.18
CA LEU A 625 5.31 29.96 -53.07
C LEU A 625 5.77 31.35 -52.58
N ILE A 626 6.81 31.37 -51.70
CA ILE A 626 7.62 32.49 -51.13
C ILE A 626 6.93 33.21 -49.94
N ASP A 627 7.45 33.20 -48.69
CA ASP A 627 8.65 33.86 -48.08
C ASP A 627 8.51 35.41 -47.98
N THR A 628 8.97 36.15 -46.95
CA THR A 628 9.84 35.90 -45.76
C THR A 628 9.55 36.95 -44.65
N ASP A 629 10.08 36.71 -43.44
CA ASP A 629 10.53 37.72 -42.42
C ASP A 629 9.55 38.47 -41.48
N GLN A 630 10.06 38.73 -40.25
CA GLN A 630 9.92 39.87 -39.28
C GLN A 630 8.59 40.70 -39.19
N SER A 631 8.11 41.21 -38.03
CA SER A 631 8.60 41.30 -36.63
C SER A 631 7.51 41.77 -35.63
N GLU A 632 7.71 41.54 -34.33
CA GLU A 632 7.31 42.35 -33.13
C GLU A 632 5.84 42.83 -32.85
N ASP A 633 5.37 42.48 -31.65
CA ASP A 633 4.63 43.24 -30.61
C ASP A 633 3.12 43.67 -30.65
N ASP A 634 2.43 43.25 -29.58
CA ASP A 634 1.41 43.88 -28.69
C ASP A 634 0.03 44.47 -29.13
N HIS A 635 -1.02 43.91 -28.50
CA HIS A 635 -2.18 44.52 -27.78
C HIS A 635 -2.78 45.89 -28.26
N ALA A 636 -4.10 46.09 -28.45
CA ALA A 636 -5.16 46.09 -27.40
C ALA A 636 -6.56 46.61 -27.91
N LEU A 637 -7.62 46.46 -27.08
CA LEU A 637 -8.92 47.21 -27.05
C LEU A 637 -9.91 47.09 -28.25
N ALA A 638 -11.22 47.43 -28.17
CA ALA A 638 -12.27 47.30 -27.11
C ALA A 638 -13.67 47.74 -27.65
N SER A 639 -14.77 47.27 -27.00
CA SER A 639 -16.16 47.83 -27.04
C SER A 639 -16.89 47.87 -28.41
N GLU A 640 -18.18 48.21 -28.54
CA GLU A 640 -19.48 47.90 -27.87
C GLU A 640 -20.60 48.73 -28.58
N MET A 641 -21.85 48.72 -28.07
CA MET A 641 -22.94 49.70 -28.36
C MET A 641 -23.65 49.58 -29.75
N LEU A 642 -24.95 49.89 -29.94
CA LEU A 642 -26.18 49.87 -29.10
C LEU A 642 -27.43 50.17 -29.98
N THR A 643 -28.66 49.85 -29.52
CA THR A 643 -30.00 50.19 -30.12
C THR A 643 -30.32 49.57 -31.50
N GLY A 644 -31.58 49.46 -32.00
CA GLY A 644 -32.92 49.68 -31.41
C GLY A 644 -33.99 50.01 -32.48
N HIS A 645 -35.27 49.62 -32.26
CA HIS A 645 -36.47 49.79 -33.15
C HIS A 645 -36.53 48.78 -34.35
N SER A 646 -37.58 47.94 -34.53
CA SER A 646 -38.98 48.15 -35.01
C SER A 646 -39.11 48.19 -36.56
N ALA A 647 -40.15 47.69 -37.25
CA ALA A 647 -41.50 47.22 -36.84
C ALA A 647 -42.17 46.33 -37.92
N THR A 648 -43.41 45.86 -37.66
CA THR A 648 -44.48 45.41 -38.62
C THR A 648 -44.21 44.22 -39.56
N ASP A 649 -45.16 43.40 -40.02
CA ASP A 649 -46.58 43.05 -39.68
C ASP A 649 -46.96 41.82 -40.56
N ALA A 650 -48.01 41.01 -40.37
CA ALA A 650 -49.04 40.82 -39.32
C ALA A 650 -49.32 39.26 -39.25
N GLU A 651 -50.44 38.62 -38.90
CA GLU A 651 -51.85 38.93 -38.55
C GLU A 651 -52.36 37.94 -37.48
N THR A 652 -53.51 38.24 -36.84
CA THR A 652 -54.34 37.27 -36.06
C THR A 652 -55.82 37.68 -36.14
N PRO A 653 -56.76 36.75 -35.86
CA PRO A 653 -57.64 36.92 -34.68
C PRO A 653 -57.70 35.61 -33.84
N ALA A 654 -57.68 35.61 -32.50
CA ALA A 654 -58.69 36.13 -31.56
C ALA A 654 -60.01 35.32 -31.55
N SER A 655 -60.69 35.02 -30.43
CA SER A 655 -60.37 35.04 -28.99
C SER A 655 -61.53 34.31 -28.24
N SER A 656 -61.61 34.10 -26.92
CA SER A 656 -60.72 34.22 -25.74
C SER A 656 -61.41 33.49 -24.56
N PHE A 657 -60.67 33.12 -23.50
CA PHE A 657 -61.00 33.47 -22.10
C PHE A 657 -59.84 33.11 -21.16
N GLN A 658 -59.41 34.07 -20.34
CA GLN A 658 -58.45 33.82 -19.25
C GLN A 658 -59.20 33.58 -17.93
N LEU A 659 -58.67 32.69 -17.11
CA LEU A 659 -58.98 32.67 -15.67
C LEU A 659 -57.70 32.32 -14.91
N ALA A 660 -57.07 33.34 -14.32
CA ALA A 660 -55.80 33.19 -13.63
C ALA A 660 -56.01 32.49 -12.28
N LEU A 661 -55.51 31.26 -12.16
CA LEU A 661 -55.45 30.52 -10.90
C LEU A 661 -54.00 30.39 -10.42
N HIS A 662 -53.83 30.52 -9.11
CA HIS A 662 -52.53 30.73 -8.47
C HIS A 662 -51.65 29.47 -8.55
N PRO A 663 -50.29 29.58 -8.56
CA PRO A 663 -49.38 28.43 -8.74
C PRO A 663 -49.52 27.26 -7.75
N TRP A 664 -50.27 27.45 -6.65
CA TRP A 664 -50.51 26.44 -5.61
C TRP A 664 -51.44 25.29 -6.04
N LEU A 665 -52.33 25.51 -7.02
CA LEU A 665 -53.29 24.49 -7.45
C LEU A 665 -52.68 23.38 -8.31
N HIS A 666 -51.58 23.65 -9.02
CA HIS A 666 -50.95 22.65 -9.88
C HIS A 666 -50.23 21.54 -9.08
N GLU A 667 -49.78 21.87 -7.87
CA GLU A 667 -49.15 20.92 -6.93
C GLU A 667 -50.17 19.96 -6.30
N HIS A 668 -51.44 20.36 -6.17
CA HIS A 668 -52.52 19.48 -5.74
C HIS A 668 -53.00 18.50 -6.83
N ALA A 669 -52.85 18.87 -8.11
CA ALA A 669 -53.27 18.01 -9.22
C ALA A 669 -52.39 16.75 -9.36
N GLU A 670 -51.08 16.87 -9.19
CA GLU A 670 -50.16 15.71 -9.26
C GLU A 670 -50.34 14.76 -8.07
N ASN A 671 -50.67 15.28 -6.88
CA ASN A 671 -50.96 14.46 -5.69
C ASN A 671 -52.21 13.58 -5.85
N LEU A 672 -53.20 13.97 -6.67
CA LEU A 672 -54.43 13.20 -6.87
C LEU A 672 -54.23 11.91 -7.68
N LEU A 673 -53.23 11.86 -8.56
CA LEU A 673 -52.91 10.65 -9.35
C LEU A 673 -52.16 9.58 -8.54
N VAL A 674 -51.72 9.89 -7.32
CA VAL A 674 -51.03 8.96 -6.41
C VAL A 674 -51.94 8.55 -5.23
N SER A 675 -53.23 8.89 -5.27
CA SER A 675 -54.23 8.53 -4.24
C SER A 675 -54.77 7.10 -4.41
N SER A 676 -53.86 6.12 -4.55
CA SER A 676 -54.17 4.69 -4.53
C SER A 676 -53.43 4.01 -3.38
N LYS A 677 -54.12 3.15 -2.63
CA LYS A 677 -53.56 2.45 -1.46
C LYS A 677 -52.78 1.20 -1.85
N THR A 678 -51.74 1.35 -2.66
CA THR A 678 -50.70 0.31 -2.81
C THR A 678 -49.67 0.46 -1.69
N THR A 679 -49.74 -0.43 -0.70
CA THR A 679 -48.81 -0.55 0.43
C THR A 679 -47.43 -1.03 -0.07
N LEU A 680 -46.60 -0.08 -0.52
CA LEU A 680 -45.46 -0.37 -1.39
C LEU A 680 -44.33 -1.20 -0.74
N VAL A 681 -44.23 -1.23 0.60
CA VAL A 681 -43.26 -2.07 1.34
C VAL A 681 -43.85 -2.47 2.70
N ASP A 682 -44.06 -3.77 2.90
CA ASP A 682 -44.37 -4.35 4.21
C ASP A 682 -43.16 -4.29 5.17
N ASN A 683 -43.25 -4.95 6.32
CA ASN A 683 -42.18 -4.95 7.32
C ASN A 683 -40.84 -5.45 6.73
N PRO A 684 -39.71 -4.68 6.80
CA PRO A 684 -38.46 -5.04 6.13
C PRO A 684 -37.78 -6.27 6.77
N SER A 685 -38.19 -7.43 6.31
CA SER A 685 -37.89 -8.74 6.88
C SER A 685 -36.55 -9.29 6.38
N PHE A 686 -36.17 -8.96 5.14
CA PHE A 686 -34.88 -9.37 4.59
C PHE A 686 -33.75 -8.64 5.32
N LEU A 687 -33.78 -7.30 5.40
CA LEU A 687 -32.76 -6.50 6.07
C LEU A 687 -32.68 -6.78 7.58
N LEU A 688 -33.81 -7.06 8.25
CA LEU A 688 -33.77 -7.53 9.64
C LEU A 688 -32.96 -8.82 9.77
N THR A 689 -33.27 -9.83 8.95
CA THR A 689 -32.62 -11.14 8.99
C THR A 689 -31.14 -11.00 8.65
N PHE A 690 -30.82 -10.40 7.51
CA PHE A 690 -29.48 -10.14 6.98
C PHE A 690 -28.53 -9.48 7.99
N THR A 691 -29.04 -8.52 8.78
CA THR A 691 -28.23 -7.78 9.76
C THR A 691 -28.15 -8.44 11.14
N SER A 692 -28.86 -9.55 11.35
CA SER A 692 -28.89 -10.31 12.61
C SER A 692 -28.10 -11.61 12.59
N THR A 693 -27.86 -12.18 11.41
CA THR A 693 -27.21 -13.48 11.20
C THR A 693 -25.77 -13.36 10.72
N THR A 694 -25.01 -14.47 10.63
CA THR A 694 -23.68 -14.45 10.00
C THR A 694 -23.37 -15.71 9.21
N GLY A 695 -23.41 -15.58 7.88
CA GLY A 695 -22.98 -16.62 6.94
C GLY A 695 -23.82 -16.53 5.66
N PHE A 696 -23.42 -17.22 4.59
CA PHE A 696 -24.16 -17.10 3.33
C PHE A 696 -25.59 -17.64 3.44
N VAL A 697 -25.75 -18.82 4.05
CA VAL A 697 -27.06 -19.51 4.18
C VAL A 697 -28.01 -18.75 5.12
N GLU A 698 -27.48 -18.08 6.15
CA GLU A 698 -28.30 -17.35 7.12
C GLU A 698 -28.61 -15.90 6.72
N SER A 699 -27.79 -15.29 5.86
CA SER A 699 -27.94 -13.87 5.46
C SER A 699 -28.52 -13.71 4.04
N PHE A 700 -28.42 -14.70 3.15
CA PHE A 700 -28.90 -14.63 1.77
C PHE A 700 -29.87 -15.76 1.42
N GLU A 701 -30.65 -15.55 0.36
CA GLU A 701 -31.73 -16.45 -0.09
C GLU A 701 -31.17 -17.68 -0.84
N CYS A 702 -30.47 -18.56 -0.12
CA CYS A 702 -29.74 -19.70 -0.68
C CYS A 702 -30.56 -20.99 -0.83
N GLY A 703 -31.87 -20.96 -0.56
CA GLY A 703 -32.73 -22.15 -0.51
C GLY A 703 -32.65 -22.88 0.83
N SER A 704 -33.66 -23.71 1.11
CA SER A 704 -33.75 -24.49 2.33
C SER A 704 -32.67 -25.57 2.39
N THR A 705 -32.43 -26.14 3.57
CA THR A 705 -31.52 -27.30 3.72
C THR A 705 -32.05 -28.52 2.96
N ILE A 706 -33.37 -28.65 2.78
CA ILE A 706 -33.98 -29.73 1.98
C ILE A 706 -33.62 -29.51 0.51
N ASP A 707 -33.83 -28.31 -0.03
CA ASP A 707 -33.55 -27.97 -1.44
C ASP A 707 -32.08 -28.23 -1.78
N ARG A 708 -31.17 -27.79 -0.89
CA ARG A 708 -29.71 -27.99 -1.03
C ARG A 708 -29.31 -29.47 -0.96
N THR A 709 -30.02 -30.27 -0.15
CA THR A 709 -29.85 -31.73 -0.10
C THR A 709 -30.35 -32.38 -1.38
N LEU A 710 -31.51 -31.96 -1.91
CA LEU A 710 -32.08 -32.46 -3.17
C LEU A 710 -31.17 -32.14 -4.36
N ILE A 711 -30.66 -30.91 -4.47
CA ILE A 711 -29.68 -30.49 -5.50
C ILE A 711 -28.43 -31.39 -5.44
N GLN A 712 -27.91 -31.65 -4.25
CA GLN A 712 -26.76 -32.53 -4.05
C GLN A 712 -27.07 -33.99 -4.46
N SER A 713 -28.21 -34.54 -4.05
CA SER A 713 -28.59 -35.91 -4.42
C SER A 713 -28.85 -36.08 -5.92
N ALA A 714 -29.48 -35.09 -6.57
CA ALA A 714 -29.74 -35.11 -8.01
C ALA A 714 -28.45 -35.03 -8.84
N TYR A 715 -27.42 -34.33 -8.36
CA TYR A 715 -26.10 -34.34 -9.00
C TYR A 715 -25.42 -35.71 -8.89
N LEU A 716 -25.51 -36.35 -7.72
CA LEU A 716 -24.92 -37.67 -7.47
C LEU A 716 -25.63 -38.76 -8.29
N SER A 717 -26.97 -38.80 -8.30
CA SER A 717 -27.73 -39.77 -9.09
C SER A 717 -27.50 -39.62 -10.60
N LYS A 718 -27.39 -38.38 -11.12
CA LYS A 718 -26.99 -38.12 -12.52
C LYS A 718 -25.65 -38.80 -12.86
N ILE A 719 -24.67 -38.76 -11.95
CA ILE A 719 -23.37 -39.42 -12.15
C ILE A 719 -23.48 -40.93 -12.02
N GLU A 720 -24.20 -41.44 -11.02
CA GLU A 720 -24.38 -42.89 -10.81
C GLU A 720 -25.10 -43.57 -12.00
N GLU A 721 -26.20 -43.01 -12.48
CA GLU A 721 -26.88 -43.48 -13.70
C GLU A 721 -25.95 -43.46 -14.92
N SER A 722 -25.09 -42.45 -15.04
CA SER A 722 -24.14 -42.32 -16.14
C SER A 722 -23.04 -43.38 -16.08
N ALA A 723 -22.57 -43.72 -14.88
CA ALA A 723 -21.62 -44.80 -14.66
C ALA A 723 -22.23 -46.18 -14.94
N VAL A 724 -23.51 -46.40 -14.59
CA VAL A 724 -24.24 -47.64 -14.91
C VAL A 724 -24.39 -47.81 -16.43
N ARG A 725 -24.83 -46.77 -17.16
CA ARG A 725 -24.98 -46.82 -18.63
C ARG A 725 -23.67 -47.09 -19.38
N LEU A 726 -22.52 -46.76 -18.79
CA LEU A 726 -21.18 -47.08 -19.33
C LEU A 726 -20.72 -48.52 -19.04
N SER A 727 -21.45 -49.28 -18.20
CA SER A 727 -21.10 -50.65 -17.82
C SER A 727 -21.81 -51.75 -18.62
N GLU A 728 -22.79 -51.39 -19.45
CA GLU A 728 -23.64 -52.34 -20.19
C GLU A 728 -23.21 -52.56 -21.66
N ASP A 729 -22.12 -51.91 -22.11
CA ASP A 729 -21.67 -51.94 -23.52
C ASP A 729 -20.75 -53.16 -23.82
N PRO A 730 -21.12 -54.11 -24.70
CA PRO A 730 -20.57 -55.47 -24.64
C PRO A 730 -19.41 -55.78 -25.63
N ALA A 731 -18.16 -55.67 -25.17
CA ALA A 731 -16.98 -56.24 -25.85
C ALA A 731 -15.88 -56.75 -24.87
N GLY A 732 -15.29 -57.93 -25.13
CA GLY A 732 -14.30 -58.60 -24.25
C GLY A 732 -12.84 -58.10 -24.38
N THR A 733 -11.81 -58.63 -23.68
CA THR A 733 -11.61 -59.98 -23.08
C THR A 733 -10.58 -59.97 -21.91
N ALA A 734 -10.37 -61.10 -21.19
CA ALA A 734 -9.48 -61.26 -19.99
C ALA A 734 -8.12 -61.95 -20.33
N VAL A 735 -7.18 -62.37 -19.44
CA VAL A 735 -7.03 -62.75 -17.99
C VAL A 735 -5.49 -62.75 -17.65
N PRO A 736 -4.92 -63.17 -16.48
CA PRO A 736 -5.38 -63.40 -15.08
C PRO A 736 -4.43 -62.76 -13.99
N SER A 737 -4.52 -63.18 -12.72
CA SER A 737 -3.83 -62.59 -11.53
C SER A 737 -2.95 -63.56 -10.70
N THR A 738 -2.16 -63.00 -9.77
CA THR A 738 -1.46 -63.55 -8.55
C THR A 738 -0.50 -62.43 -8.03
N TYR A 739 0.10 -62.34 -6.83
CA TYR A 739 0.06 -62.96 -5.47
C TYR A 739 0.87 -62.00 -4.54
N PRO A 740 0.82 -62.07 -3.19
CA PRO A 740 -0.23 -62.47 -2.25
C PRO A 740 -0.53 -61.36 -1.18
N GLU A 741 -1.34 -61.67 -0.17
CA GLU A 741 -1.80 -60.75 0.90
C GLU A 741 -0.96 -60.81 2.21
N GLN A 742 -1.10 -59.77 3.06
CA GLN A 742 -1.34 -59.77 4.52
C GLN A 742 -0.89 -58.42 5.15
N ASP A 743 -1.62 -57.74 6.04
CA ASP A 743 -2.89 -58.11 6.69
C ASP A 743 -3.78 -56.90 7.05
N ALA A 744 -5.10 -57.17 7.10
CA ALA A 744 -6.21 -56.46 7.76
C ALA A 744 -6.14 -54.94 8.04
N PHE A 745 -6.96 -54.17 7.29
CA PHE A 745 -8.13 -53.49 7.89
C PHE A 745 -9.20 -53.16 6.82
N ALA A 746 -9.76 -54.21 6.19
CA ALA A 746 -10.89 -54.10 5.27
C ALA A 746 -11.73 -55.38 5.28
N PHE A 747 -13.04 -55.24 5.19
CA PHE A 747 -13.91 -56.04 4.32
C PHE A 747 -14.89 -55.02 3.71
N ASN A 748 -14.95 -54.76 2.39
CA ASN A 748 -14.99 -55.66 1.24
C ASN A 748 -16.36 -56.41 1.21
N ASP A 749 -16.94 -56.78 0.06
CA ASP A 749 -16.28 -57.29 -1.15
C ASP A 749 -17.19 -57.25 -2.41
N ARG A 750 -16.60 -57.54 -3.59
CA ARG A 750 -17.25 -57.99 -4.85
C ARG A 750 -18.04 -56.97 -5.69
N ALA A 751 -17.27 -56.06 -6.29
CA ALA A 751 -17.51 -55.51 -7.64
C ALA A 751 -16.17 -55.12 -8.33
N LEU A 752 -15.13 -54.97 -7.51
CA LEU A 752 -13.75 -55.40 -7.80
C LEU A 752 -13.71 -56.63 -8.73
N ALA A 753 -13.18 -56.44 -9.96
CA ALA A 753 -12.40 -57.40 -10.78
C ALA A 753 -12.57 -57.19 -12.31
N PHE A 754 -11.89 -56.21 -12.93
CA PHE A 754 -11.46 -56.40 -14.33
C PHE A 754 -10.17 -55.65 -14.74
N LEU A 755 -10.21 -54.33 -14.99
CA LEU A 755 -9.17 -53.63 -15.76
C LEU A 755 -7.92 -53.17 -14.99
N LEU A 756 -7.43 -54.01 -14.06
CA LEU A 756 -6.02 -53.99 -13.67
C LEU A 756 -5.25 -55.04 -14.48
N SER A 757 -4.59 -54.62 -15.57
CA SER A 757 -3.64 -55.47 -16.30
C SER A 757 -2.44 -54.67 -16.83
N GLY A 758 -1.76 -53.92 -15.94
CA GLY A 758 -0.48 -53.30 -16.25
C GLY A 758 0.64 -54.34 -16.33
N VAL A 759 1.09 -54.67 -17.54
CA VAL A 759 2.21 -55.60 -17.81
C VAL A 759 3.41 -54.83 -18.41
N PRO A 760 4.68 -55.17 -18.11
CA PRO A 760 5.82 -54.34 -18.49
C PRO A 760 6.15 -54.29 -19.99
N TRP A 761 6.80 -53.20 -20.37
CA TRP A 761 7.23 -52.84 -21.74
C TRP A 761 8.23 -53.83 -22.38
N PRO A 762 8.02 -54.16 -23.67
CA PRO A 762 9.16 -54.20 -24.59
C PRO A 762 8.84 -53.70 -26.02
N GLY A 763 9.51 -52.61 -26.44
CA GLY A 763 10.08 -52.53 -27.80
C GLY A 763 9.32 -51.80 -28.93
N TRP A 764 9.89 -50.64 -29.30
CA TRP A 764 10.09 -50.14 -30.68
C TRP A 764 8.92 -49.60 -31.53
N GLN A 765 8.99 -48.27 -31.73
CA GLN A 765 8.76 -47.48 -32.96
C GLN A 765 7.34 -47.31 -33.55
N GLY A 766 7.05 -46.03 -33.89
CA GLY A 766 5.86 -45.52 -34.56
C GLY A 766 5.94 -44.00 -34.62
N GLU A 767 6.09 -43.42 -35.81
CA GLU A 767 6.57 -42.05 -36.06
C GLU A 767 5.68 -40.92 -35.52
N LEU A 768 6.30 -39.86 -34.97
CA LEU A 768 5.71 -38.51 -35.03
C LEU A 768 6.11 -37.87 -36.36
N CYS A 769 5.16 -37.69 -37.28
CA CYS A 769 5.31 -36.70 -38.34
C CYS A 769 4.97 -35.30 -37.80
N ALA A 770 5.95 -34.40 -37.82
CA ALA A 770 5.66 -32.97 -37.81
C ALA A 770 5.17 -32.54 -39.21
N LEU A 771 4.34 -31.50 -39.26
CA LEU A 771 4.13 -30.70 -40.47
C LEU A 771 4.42 -29.23 -40.12
N ASP A 772 5.16 -28.57 -41.01
CA ASP A 772 5.80 -27.28 -40.79
C ASP A 772 5.28 -26.28 -41.84
N SER A 773 4.65 -25.21 -41.39
CA SER A 773 4.35 -23.98 -42.14
C SER A 773 4.04 -22.87 -41.11
N LYS A 774 4.56 -21.63 -41.18
CA LYS A 774 5.10 -20.84 -42.30
C LYS A 774 4.15 -20.74 -43.49
N ASP A 775 3.03 -20.04 -43.28
CA ASP A 775 2.82 -18.70 -43.87
C ASP A 775 1.35 -18.26 -43.70
N ALA A 776 1.10 -17.16 -42.98
CA ALA A 776 -0.16 -16.41 -43.04
C ALA A 776 -0.02 -15.02 -42.39
N HIS A 777 -0.39 -13.97 -43.11
CA HIS A 777 -0.77 -12.69 -42.51
C HIS A 777 -2.29 -12.71 -42.26
N GLY A 778 -2.75 -12.42 -41.04
CA GLY A 778 -4.20 -12.36 -40.79
C GLY A 778 -4.59 -12.14 -39.32
N VAL A 779 -4.95 -10.89 -38.97
CA VAL A 779 -5.59 -10.58 -37.68
C VAL A 779 -7.11 -10.70 -37.85
N SER A 780 -7.61 -11.94 -37.90
CA SER A 780 -9.05 -12.24 -38.07
C SER A 780 -9.50 -13.53 -37.35
N ASP A 781 -8.85 -14.66 -37.61
CA ASP A 781 -9.56 -15.95 -37.65
C ASP A 781 -9.53 -16.82 -36.38
N PHE A 782 -9.00 -16.33 -35.25
CA PHE A 782 -8.91 -17.12 -34.00
C PHE A 782 -10.27 -17.44 -33.32
N PHE A 783 -11.38 -17.15 -34.00
CA PHE A 783 -12.75 -17.49 -33.58
C PHE A 783 -13.45 -18.54 -34.48
N VAL A 784 -12.81 -19.03 -35.55
CA VAL A 784 -13.47 -19.89 -36.55
C VAL A 784 -13.33 -21.39 -36.24
N GLU A 785 -12.15 -21.87 -35.84
CA GLU A 785 -11.95 -23.31 -35.56
C GLU A 785 -12.46 -23.77 -34.18
N ARG A 786 -13.77 -23.62 -33.96
CA ARG A 786 -14.56 -24.52 -33.09
C ARG A 786 -16.07 -24.39 -33.38
N GLU A 787 -16.48 -24.87 -34.55
CA GLU A 787 -17.86 -25.32 -34.79
C GLU A 787 -18.16 -26.59 -33.98
N ILE A 788 -18.14 -26.47 -32.65
CA ILE A 788 -18.84 -27.39 -31.76
C ILE A 788 -20.17 -26.69 -31.47
N PRO A 789 -21.32 -27.14 -32.00
CA PRO A 789 -22.61 -26.59 -31.63
C PRO A 789 -22.77 -26.81 -30.12
N CYS A 790 -22.78 -25.73 -29.34
CA CYS A 790 -22.73 -25.84 -27.88
C CYS A 790 -23.89 -26.71 -27.38
N PRO A 791 -23.61 -27.90 -26.82
CA PRO A 791 -24.58 -28.53 -25.96
C PRO A 791 -24.79 -27.58 -24.78
N SER A 792 -26.04 -27.38 -24.37
CA SER A 792 -26.32 -26.82 -23.06
C SER A 792 -25.62 -27.65 -21.97
N ILE A 793 -25.48 -27.12 -20.76
CA ILE A 793 -24.97 -27.91 -19.61
C ILE A 793 -25.84 -29.17 -19.35
N ALA A 794 -27.09 -29.19 -19.82
CA ALA A 794 -27.97 -30.37 -19.78
C ALA A 794 -27.68 -31.42 -20.87
N SER A 795 -26.81 -31.15 -21.86
CA SER A 795 -26.53 -32.04 -23.00
C SER A 795 -25.04 -32.32 -23.28
N MET A 796 -24.14 -31.94 -22.38
CA MET A 796 -22.74 -32.38 -22.42
C MET A 796 -22.62 -33.84 -21.90
N PRO A 797 -21.81 -34.72 -22.51
CA PRO A 797 -21.63 -36.09 -22.03
C PRO A 797 -21.10 -36.14 -20.58
N PRO A 798 -21.70 -36.93 -19.67
CA PRO A 798 -21.30 -36.98 -18.26
C PRO A 798 -19.82 -37.30 -18.03
N GLN A 799 -19.24 -38.18 -18.86
CA GLN A 799 -17.80 -38.48 -18.83
C GLN A 799 -16.95 -37.23 -19.15
N ALA A 800 -17.34 -36.44 -20.15
CA ALA A 800 -16.63 -35.23 -20.54
C ALA A 800 -16.77 -34.10 -19.49
N GLU A 801 -17.90 -34.04 -18.78
CA GLU A 801 -18.07 -33.17 -17.60
C GLU A 801 -17.07 -33.57 -16.50
N PHE A 802 -16.99 -34.88 -16.19
CA PHE A 802 -16.08 -35.44 -15.19
C PHE A 802 -14.59 -35.26 -15.56
N ASP A 803 -14.22 -35.47 -16.82
CA ASP A 803 -12.84 -35.29 -17.31
C ASP A 803 -12.39 -33.82 -17.22
N ALA A 804 -13.29 -32.87 -17.52
CA ALA A 804 -13.02 -31.44 -17.34
C ALA A 804 -12.84 -31.06 -15.86
N LEU A 805 -13.67 -31.61 -14.97
CA LEU A 805 -13.52 -31.46 -13.51
C LEU A 805 -12.23 -32.11 -13.00
N SER A 806 -11.80 -33.22 -13.61
CA SER A 806 -10.54 -33.92 -13.31
C SER A 806 -9.32 -33.07 -13.64
N GLY A 807 -9.32 -32.44 -14.82
CA GLY A 807 -8.28 -31.45 -15.19
C GLY A 807 -8.19 -30.29 -14.21
N LYS A 808 -9.31 -29.63 -13.89
CA LYS A 808 -9.31 -28.49 -12.94
C LYS A 808 -9.02 -28.90 -11.51
N SER A 809 -9.37 -30.11 -11.08
CA SER A 809 -8.95 -30.69 -9.80
C SER A 809 -7.42 -30.75 -9.71
N ALA A 810 -6.75 -31.26 -10.75
CA ALA A 810 -5.30 -31.31 -10.81
C ALA A 810 -4.66 -29.90 -10.81
N ASP A 811 -5.20 -28.96 -11.58
CA ASP A 811 -4.73 -27.56 -11.64
C ASP A 811 -4.83 -26.85 -10.28
N ILE A 812 -6.02 -26.84 -9.67
CA ILE A 812 -6.30 -26.17 -8.37
C ILE A 812 -5.38 -26.74 -7.29
N VAL A 813 -5.27 -28.07 -7.22
CA VAL A 813 -4.38 -28.73 -6.28
C VAL A 813 -2.92 -28.38 -6.57
N ALA A 814 -2.47 -28.36 -7.83
CA ALA A 814 -1.09 -27.99 -8.18
C ALA A 814 -0.72 -26.55 -7.75
N ILE A 815 -1.61 -25.58 -7.97
CA ILE A 815 -1.37 -24.17 -7.62
C ILE A 815 -1.45 -23.95 -6.10
N LEU A 816 -2.44 -24.55 -5.41
CA LEU A 816 -2.48 -24.52 -3.94
C LEU A 816 -1.29 -25.25 -3.31
N ARG A 817 -0.72 -26.26 -3.98
CA ARG A 817 0.50 -26.95 -3.54
C ARG A 817 1.76 -26.07 -3.68
N THR A 818 1.81 -25.08 -4.56
CA THR A 818 2.96 -24.15 -4.71
C THR A 818 2.78 -22.83 -3.95
N THR A 819 1.54 -22.45 -3.63
CA THR A 819 1.19 -21.21 -2.91
C THR A 819 1.81 -21.13 -1.50
N PRO A 820 2.59 -20.08 -1.16
CA PRO A 820 3.22 -19.95 0.17
C PRO A 820 2.24 -19.84 1.35
N ARG A 821 2.58 -20.44 2.49
CA ARG A 821 1.83 -20.38 3.77
C ARG A 821 2.46 -19.41 4.77
N ARG A 822 1.64 -18.87 5.69
CA ARG A 822 2.09 -17.88 6.70
C ARG A 822 2.91 -18.51 7.81
N HIS A 823 3.84 -17.73 8.38
CA HIS A 823 4.79 -18.19 9.42
C HIS A 823 4.14 -18.67 10.74
N GLY A 824 2.87 -18.35 10.98
CA GLY A 824 2.09 -18.83 12.14
C GLY A 824 1.55 -20.26 12.01
N GLU A 825 1.50 -20.83 10.80
CA GLU A 825 1.04 -22.21 10.58
C GLU A 825 2.14 -23.26 10.85
N GLN A 826 3.34 -22.82 11.26
CA GLN A 826 4.56 -23.66 11.36
C GLN A 826 4.62 -24.55 12.63
N GLY A 827 3.47 -25.02 13.12
CA GLY A 827 3.40 -26.06 14.16
C GLY A 827 3.95 -27.42 13.69
N VAL A 828 3.92 -27.67 12.38
CA VAL A 828 4.42 -28.91 11.76
C VAL A 828 5.60 -28.58 10.84
N THR A 829 6.83 -28.92 11.27
CA THR A 829 8.06 -28.72 10.47
C THR A 829 8.27 -29.82 9.43
N SER A 830 7.24 -30.06 8.63
CA SER A 830 7.24 -30.86 7.40
C SER A 830 5.93 -30.59 6.68
N ARG A 831 5.97 -30.45 5.35
CA ARG A 831 4.79 -30.63 4.51
C ARG A 831 4.33 -32.08 4.69
N SER A 832 3.30 -32.31 5.50
CA SER A 832 2.85 -33.67 5.82
C SER A 832 2.08 -34.26 4.65
N THR A 833 2.36 -35.53 4.34
CA THR A 833 1.67 -36.27 3.26
C THR A 833 0.16 -36.33 3.48
N CYS A 834 -0.30 -36.34 4.73
CA CYS A 834 -1.72 -36.23 5.04
C CYS A 834 -2.33 -34.92 4.51
N LEU A 835 -1.66 -33.77 4.62
CA LEU A 835 -2.26 -32.48 4.25
C LEU A 835 -2.32 -32.29 2.71
N ASP A 836 -1.37 -32.85 1.97
CA ASP A 836 -1.47 -32.95 0.50
C ASP A 836 -2.56 -33.96 0.07
N HIS A 837 -2.72 -35.06 0.80
CA HIS A 837 -3.81 -36.02 0.59
C HIS A 837 -5.18 -35.37 0.86
N ASP A 838 -5.31 -34.63 1.97
CA ASP A 838 -6.53 -33.92 2.36
C ASP A 838 -6.90 -32.85 1.33
N CYS A 839 -5.91 -32.09 0.81
CA CYS A 839 -6.09 -31.17 -0.32
C CYS A 839 -6.67 -31.89 -1.55
N THR A 840 -6.09 -33.05 -1.90
CA THR A 840 -6.46 -33.82 -3.09
C THR A 840 -7.84 -34.48 -2.95
N ARG A 841 -8.19 -34.94 -1.75
CA ARG A 841 -9.52 -35.47 -1.40
C ARG A 841 -10.59 -34.37 -1.42
N PHE A 842 -10.27 -33.21 -0.87
CA PHE A 842 -11.18 -32.08 -0.75
C PHE A 842 -11.54 -31.48 -2.12
N PHE A 843 -10.55 -31.12 -2.94
CA PHE A 843 -10.75 -30.62 -4.31
C PHE A 843 -10.92 -31.75 -5.35
N SER A 844 -11.41 -32.92 -4.95
CA SER A 844 -11.64 -34.04 -5.86
C SER A 844 -12.73 -33.72 -6.91
N PRO A 845 -12.71 -34.35 -8.10
CA PRO A 845 -13.59 -33.94 -9.21
C PRO A 845 -15.08 -33.99 -8.87
N LEU A 846 -15.49 -35.04 -8.14
CA LEU A 846 -16.85 -35.21 -7.64
C LEU A 846 -17.28 -34.08 -6.68
N ASN A 847 -16.37 -33.64 -5.80
CA ASN A 847 -16.61 -32.51 -4.90
C ASN A 847 -16.68 -31.19 -5.66
N LEU A 848 -15.80 -30.94 -6.63
CA LEU A 848 -15.90 -29.75 -7.49
C LEU A 848 -17.28 -29.71 -8.17
N GLY A 849 -17.77 -30.85 -8.68
CA GLY A 849 -19.10 -30.99 -9.27
C GLY A 849 -20.24 -30.68 -8.29
N ARG A 850 -20.28 -31.34 -7.11
CA ARG A 850 -21.26 -31.09 -6.02
C ARG A 850 -21.34 -29.60 -5.68
N PHE A 851 -20.19 -28.96 -5.45
CA PHE A 851 -20.15 -27.57 -5.00
C PHE A 851 -20.43 -26.58 -6.15
N LEU A 852 -20.10 -26.91 -7.40
CA LEU A 852 -20.55 -26.13 -8.57
C LEU A 852 -22.08 -26.19 -8.71
N ALA A 853 -22.72 -27.35 -8.56
CA ALA A 853 -24.17 -27.48 -8.60
C ALA A 853 -24.86 -26.60 -7.53
N LEU A 854 -24.37 -26.66 -6.28
CA LEU A 854 -24.82 -25.78 -5.20
C LEU A 854 -24.58 -24.29 -5.51
N PHE A 855 -23.43 -23.91 -6.07
CA PHE A 855 -23.21 -22.53 -6.49
C PHE A 855 -24.25 -22.04 -7.51
N TRP A 856 -24.53 -22.81 -8.56
CA TRP A 856 -25.46 -22.39 -9.62
C TRP A 856 -26.91 -22.27 -9.14
N SER A 857 -27.40 -23.17 -8.30
CA SER A 857 -28.80 -23.13 -7.86
C SER A 857 -29.02 -22.29 -6.60
N SER A 858 -28.06 -22.29 -5.65
CA SER A 858 -28.21 -21.57 -4.37
C SER A 858 -27.57 -20.18 -4.33
N TRP A 859 -26.41 -19.94 -4.95
CA TRP A 859 -25.76 -18.62 -4.89
C TRP A 859 -25.98 -17.75 -6.12
N TYR A 860 -25.77 -18.29 -7.32
CA TYR A 860 -25.70 -17.53 -8.58
C TYR A 860 -26.84 -16.50 -8.80
N PRO A 861 -28.12 -16.78 -8.46
CA PRO A 861 -29.21 -15.79 -8.48
C PRO A 861 -28.92 -14.46 -7.75
N ASN A 862 -28.05 -14.48 -6.74
CA ASN A 862 -27.64 -13.31 -5.95
C ASN A 862 -26.46 -12.56 -6.58
N CYS A 863 -25.74 -13.13 -7.55
CA CYS A 863 -24.58 -12.52 -8.18
C CYS A 863 -24.27 -13.07 -9.60
N PRO A 864 -25.14 -12.82 -10.59
CA PRO A 864 -24.94 -13.25 -11.98
C PRO A 864 -23.91 -12.38 -12.73
N ILE A 865 -22.66 -12.37 -12.24
CA ILE A 865 -21.51 -11.68 -12.89
C ILE A 865 -20.78 -12.56 -13.91
N VAL A 866 -21.02 -13.87 -13.86
CA VAL A 866 -20.54 -14.89 -14.80
C VAL A 866 -21.72 -15.31 -15.70
N HIS A 867 -21.48 -15.66 -16.96
CA HIS A 867 -22.54 -16.11 -17.87
C HIS A 867 -22.67 -17.65 -17.87
N ARG A 868 -23.68 -18.20 -17.18
CA ARG A 868 -23.85 -19.66 -17.01
C ARG A 868 -23.90 -20.43 -18.35
N PRO A 869 -24.65 -20.03 -19.40
CA PRO A 869 -24.71 -20.78 -20.65
C PRO A 869 -23.39 -20.92 -21.42
N THR A 870 -22.42 -20.02 -21.22
CA THR A 870 -21.06 -20.12 -21.82
C THR A 870 -19.99 -20.57 -20.82
N PHE A 871 -20.37 -20.98 -19.61
CA PHE A 871 -19.41 -21.38 -18.59
C PHE A 871 -18.94 -22.83 -18.81
N LEU A 872 -17.82 -22.99 -19.51
CA LEU A 872 -17.19 -24.28 -19.73
C LEU A 872 -16.07 -24.50 -18.70
N VAL A 873 -16.24 -25.49 -17.82
CA VAL A 873 -15.28 -25.84 -16.76
C VAL A 873 -13.85 -26.03 -17.29
N SER A 874 -13.69 -26.50 -18.53
CA SER A 874 -12.38 -26.71 -19.16
C SER A 874 -11.65 -25.42 -19.56
N SER A 875 -12.36 -24.39 -20.02
CA SER A 875 -11.74 -23.15 -20.52
C SER A 875 -11.43 -22.13 -19.42
N VAL A 876 -12.24 -22.10 -18.35
CA VAL A 876 -12.13 -21.12 -17.26
C VAL A 876 -10.87 -21.38 -16.41
N SER A 877 -10.28 -20.32 -15.86
CA SER A 877 -9.11 -20.39 -14.98
C SER A 877 -9.39 -21.13 -13.67
N ALA A 878 -8.38 -21.85 -13.18
CA ALA A 878 -8.46 -22.65 -11.95
C ALA A 878 -8.79 -21.78 -10.73
N GLU A 879 -8.34 -20.53 -10.72
CA GLU A 879 -8.58 -19.57 -9.65
C GLU A 879 -10.05 -19.13 -9.56
N LEU A 880 -10.72 -18.92 -10.70
CA LEU A 880 -12.15 -18.63 -10.72
C LEU A 880 -12.98 -19.85 -10.33
N ILE A 881 -12.66 -21.05 -10.85
CA ILE A 881 -13.30 -22.31 -10.44
C ILE A 881 -13.16 -22.51 -8.93
N ALA A 882 -11.98 -22.33 -8.34
CA ALA A 882 -11.76 -22.53 -6.91
C ALA A 882 -12.53 -21.52 -6.04
N ALA A 883 -12.64 -20.25 -6.45
CA ALA A 883 -13.40 -19.24 -5.72
C ALA A 883 -14.92 -19.51 -5.78
N VAL A 884 -15.43 -19.92 -6.94
CA VAL A 884 -16.83 -20.33 -7.17
C VAL A 884 -17.18 -21.59 -6.36
N VAL A 885 -16.32 -22.62 -6.42
CA VAL A 885 -16.46 -23.87 -5.66
C VAL A 885 -16.48 -23.62 -4.17
N VAL A 886 -15.64 -22.73 -3.63
CA VAL A 886 -15.66 -22.42 -2.20
C VAL A 886 -16.92 -21.68 -1.76
N ILE A 887 -17.53 -20.85 -2.61
CA ILE A 887 -18.86 -20.30 -2.28
C ILE A 887 -19.90 -21.42 -2.24
N GLY A 888 -19.96 -22.30 -3.25
CA GLY A 888 -20.91 -23.42 -3.27
C GLY A 888 -20.73 -24.41 -2.12
N LEU A 889 -19.50 -24.62 -1.67
CA LEU A 889 -19.16 -25.41 -0.47
C LEU A 889 -19.71 -24.79 0.82
N CYS A 890 -19.68 -23.47 0.97
CA CYS A 890 -20.32 -22.77 2.09
C CYS A 890 -21.86 -22.89 2.09
N LEU A 891 -22.44 -23.47 1.03
CA LEU A 891 -23.85 -23.81 0.89
C LEU A 891 -24.10 -25.32 1.00
N SER A 892 -23.10 -26.14 1.32
CA SER A 892 -23.30 -27.57 1.55
C SER A 892 -24.31 -27.79 2.68
N PRO A 893 -25.21 -28.79 2.58
CA PRO A 893 -26.02 -29.22 3.71
C PRO A 893 -25.20 -29.98 4.77
N ASP A 894 -23.99 -30.42 4.44
CA ASP A 894 -23.13 -31.23 5.31
C ASP A 894 -22.25 -30.35 6.22
N ASP A 895 -22.48 -30.36 7.54
CA ASP A 895 -21.73 -29.55 8.53
C ASP A 895 -20.20 -29.70 8.44
N GLY A 896 -19.73 -30.90 8.06
CA GLY A 896 -18.30 -31.20 7.89
C GLY A 896 -17.65 -30.46 6.73
N ASP A 897 -18.40 -30.20 5.65
CA ASP A 897 -17.92 -29.49 4.47
C ASP A 897 -17.68 -28.00 4.79
N GLY A 898 -18.61 -27.35 5.49
CA GLY A 898 -18.48 -25.96 5.94
C GLY A 898 -17.32 -25.76 6.93
N ALA A 899 -17.04 -26.75 7.79
CA ALA A 899 -15.86 -26.74 8.65
C ALA A 899 -14.55 -26.87 7.84
N ALA A 900 -14.52 -27.73 6.83
CA ALA A 900 -13.37 -27.93 5.95
C ALA A 900 -13.09 -26.71 5.04
N ALA A 901 -14.13 -25.99 4.61
CA ALA A 901 -14.04 -24.77 3.79
C ALA A 901 -13.03 -23.74 4.35
N ARG A 902 -13.13 -23.50 5.66
CA ARG A 902 -12.34 -22.50 6.40
C ARG A 902 -10.83 -22.76 6.37
N VAL A 903 -10.39 -24.00 6.10
CA VAL A 903 -8.98 -24.37 5.95
C VAL A 903 -8.38 -23.80 4.65
N TRP A 904 -9.20 -23.59 3.63
CA TRP A 904 -8.75 -23.25 2.27
C TRP A 904 -9.00 -21.80 1.86
N PHE A 905 -9.91 -21.08 2.53
CA PHE A 905 -10.19 -19.64 2.31
C PHE A 905 -8.92 -18.79 2.14
N ASP A 906 -8.06 -18.77 3.17
CA ASP A 906 -6.83 -17.98 3.16
C ASP A 906 -5.81 -18.49 2.11
N GLY A 907 -5.93 -19.74 1.65
CA GLY A 907 -5.11 -20.34 0.59
C GLY A 907 -5.55 -19.91 -0.81
N ILE A 908 -6.85 -20.00 -1.10
CA ILE A 908 -7.44 -19.55 -2.37
C ILE A 908 -7.33 -18.03 -2.51
N GLU A 909 -7.46 -17.27 -1.42
CA GLU A 909 -7.15 -15.83 -1.44
C GLU A 909 -5.71 -15.57 -1.90
N ARG A 910 -4.73 -16.32 -1.39
CA ARG A 910 -3.32 -16.18 -1.78
C ARG A 910 -3.05 -16.63 -3.21
N MET A 911 -3.83 -17.58 -3.73
CA MET A 911 -3.78 -18.02 -5.12
C MET A 911 -4.35 -16.95 -6.06
N VAL A 912 -5.58 -16.50 -5.83
CA VAL A 912 -6.29 -15.50 -6.65
C VAL A 912 -5.54 -14.16 -6.69
N PHE A 913 -5.18 -13.61 -5.53
CA PHE A 913 -4.37 -12.39 -5.44
C PHE A 913 -2.86 -12.62 -5.64
N GLY A 914 -2.47 -13.82 -6.08
CA GLY A 914 -1.13 -14.15 -6.52
C GLY A 914 -0.95 -14.10 -8.05
N ARG A 915 -2.03 -13.92 -8.82
CA ARG A 915 -1.96 -13.81 -10.28
C ARG A 915 -1.32 -12.50 -10.76
N ARG A 916 -0.81 -12.52 -11.99
CA ARG A 916 -0.06 -11.40 -12.61
C ARG A 916 -0.87 -10.11 -12.73
N GLU A 917 -2.20 -10.20 -12.88
CA GLU A 917 -3.10 -9.05 -13.04
C GLU A 917 -3.17 -8.15 -11.80
N PHE A 918 -2.68 -8.64 -10.64
CA PHE A 918 -2.55 -7.88 -9.39
C PHE A 918 -1.10 -7.43 -9.08
N SER A 919 -0.15 -7.59 -10.02
CA SER A 919 1.23 -7.10 -9.89
C SER A 919 1.38 -5.65 -10.36
N GLU A 920 2.30 -4.89 -9.75
CA GLU A 920 2.51 -3.45 -10.00
C GLU A 920 3.12 -3.14 -11.38
N ASP A 921 3.57 -4.16 -12.14
CA ASP A 921 4.37 -4.00 -13.36
C ASP A 921 3.56 -3.73 -14.65
N LEU A 922 2.23 -3.81 -14.61
CA LEU A 922 1.37 -3.76 -15.80
C LEU A 922 1.07 -2.33 -16.30
N VAL A 923 2.10 -1.67 -16.83
CA VAL A 923 1.92 -0.52 -17.73
C VAL A 923 1.28 -1.05 -19.03
N VAL A 924 0.11 -0.54 -19.39
CA VAL A 924 -0.65 -0.99 -20.56
C VAL A 924 -0.40 -0.05 -21.74
N ALA A 925 0.25 -0.55 -22.79
CA ALA A 925 0.22 0.08 -24.11
C ALA A 925 -1.21 0.03 -24.68
N ALA A 926 -1.61 1.04 -25.44
CA ALA A 926 -3.01 1.23 -25.86
C ALA A 926 -3.54 0.21 -26.89
N ASP A 927 -2.73 -0.79 -27.27
CA ASP A 927 -2.97 -1.68 -28.39
C ASP A 927 -2.37 -3.07 -28.10
N GLU A 928 -3.18 -4.01 -27.59
CA GLU A 928 -2.96 -5.47 -27.76
C GLU A 928 -4.14 -6.35 -27.28
N ASP A 929 -4.15 -7.56 -27.84
CA ASP A 929 -4.85 -8.81 -27.51
C ASP A 929 -6.22 -8.80 -26.80
N THR A 930 -7.19 -9.45 -27.46
CA THR A 930 -8.51 -9.80 -26.92
C THR A 930 -8.43 -10.81 -25.77
N LYS A 931 -7.45 -11.74 -25.76
CA LYS A 931 -7.30 -12.75 -24.71
C LYS A 931 -7.01 -12.16 -23.33
N LEU A 932 -6.11 -11.17 -23.28
CA LEU A 932 -5.72 -10.45 -22.06
C LEU A 932 -6.93 -9.79 -21.34
N TRP A 933 -8.00 -9.53 -22.09
CA TRP A 933 -9.27 -9.02 -21.55
C TRP A 933 -10.10 -10.06 -20.80
N TYR A 934 -10.12 -11.32 -21.26
CA TYR A 934 -10.74 -12.43 -20.53
C TYR A 934 -9.95 -12.76 -19.26
N ASP A 935 -8.62 -12.86 -19.35
CA ASP A 935 -7.75 -13.08 -18.19
C ASP A 935 -7.97 -11.99 -17.11
N ARG A 936 -8.08 -10.73 -17.58
CA ARG A 936 -8.65 -9.52 -16.93
C ARG A 936 -9.90 -9.79 -16.08
N LEU A 937 -10.96 -10.17 -16.79
CA LEU A 937 -12.30 -10.33 -16.25
C LEU A 937 -12.38 -11.49 -15.25
N GLU A 938 -11.78 -12.64 -15.57
CA GLU A 938 -11.78 -13.80 -14.66
C GLU A 938 -11.00 -13.52 -13.38
N ALA A 939 -9.85 -12.83 -13.45
CA ALA A 939 -9.09 -12.41 -12.27
C ALA A 939 -9.92 -11.47 -11.38
N LEU A 940 -10.69 -10.55 -11.96
CA LEU A 940 -11.56 -9.64 -11.23
C LEU A 940 -12.76 -10.40 -10.58
N GLN A 941 -13.43 -11.27 -11.34
CA GLN A 941 -14.54 -12.10 -10.84
C GLN A 941 -14.09 -13.00 -9.68
N ALA A 942 -12.93 -13.66 -9.81
CA ALA A 942 -12.36 -14.50 -8.76
C ALA A 942 -12.02 -13.69 -7.51
N ALA A 943 -11.38 -12.52 -7.68
CA ALA A 943 -11.02 -11.63 -6.58
C ALA A 943 -12.24 -11.03 -5.87
N TYR A 944 -13.31 -10.74 -6.62
CA TYR A 944 -14.60 -10.36 -6.07
C TYR A 944 -15.19 -11.48 -5.19
N PHE A 945 -15.29 -12.71 -5.72
CA PHE A 945 -15.79 -13.86 -4.95
C PHE A 945 -14.96 -14.14 -3.69
N VAL A 946 -13.64 -13.94 -3.72
CA VAL A 946 -12.80 -14.01 -2.51
C VAL A 946 -13.12 -12.91 -1.49
N CYS A 947 -13.27 -11.66 -1.93
CA CYS A 947 -13.65 -10.56 -1.02
C CYS A 947 -15.03 -10.80 -0.39
N LEU A 948 -15.94 -11.41 -1.16
CA LEU A 948 -17.27 -11.79 -0.76
C LEU A 948 -17.23 -12.90 0.32
N TYR A 949 -16.69 -14.10 0.05
CA TYR A 949 -16.70 -15.16 1.07
C TYR A 949 -15.86 -14.82 2.31
N GLN A 950 -14.74 -14.11 2.17
CA GLN A 950 -13.96 -13.67 3.34
C GLN A 950 -14.68 -12.64 4.21
N SER A 951 -15.72 -11.94 3.70
CA SER A 951 -16.48 -10.94 4.46
C SER A 951 -17.65 -11.53 5.27
N TRP A 952 -18.31 -12.60 4.78
CA TRP A 952 -19.37 -13.30 5.51
C TRP A 952 -18.85 -14.54 6.27
N GLU A 953 -18.12 -15.44 5.62
CA GLU A 953 -17.63 -16.70 6.24
C GLU A 953 -16.23 -16.59 6.88
N GLY A 954 -15.44 -15.59 6.47
CA GLY A 954 -14.08 -15.42 6.95
C GLY A 954 -13.98 -15.15 8.46
N SER A 955 -12.81 -15.49 9.04
CA SER A 955 -12.46 -15.12 10.42
C SER A 955 -12.52 -13.59 10.62
N LYS A 956 -12.66 -13.08 11.85
CA LYS A 956 -12.64 -11.61 12.11
C LYS A 956 -11.43 -10.90 11.47
N PHE A 957 -10.25 -11.54 11.49
CA PHE A 957 -9.04 -11.04 10.84
C PHE A 957 -9.09 -11.15 9.29
N SER A 958 -9.72 -12.19 8.75
CA SER A 958 -9.92 -12.34 7.30
C SER A 958 -10.97 -11.37 6.74
N ARG A 959 -12.08 -11.12 7.45
CA ARG A 959 -13.08 -10.07 7.13
C ARG A 959 -12.41 -8.70 7.03
N GLN A 960 -11.67 -8.31 8.05
CA GLN A 960 -10.94 -7.03 8.07
C GLN A 960 -9.88 -6.94 6.96
N ARG A 961 -9.14 -8.03 6.68
CA ARG A 961 -8.17 -8.09 5.58
C ARG A 961 -8.84 -7.99 4.21
N ALA A 962 -9.99 -8.62 4.02
CA ALA A 962 -10.78 -8.53 2.79
C ALA A 962 -11.17 -7.07 2.53
N ARG A 963 -11.85 -6.42 3.50
CA ARG A 963 -12.30 -5.03 3.38
C ARG A 963 -11.16 -4.01 3.24
N ARG A 964 -10.08 -4.13 4.02
CA ARG A 964 -8.98 -3.13 4.02
C ARG A 964 -7.97 -3.31 2.89
N GLN A 965 -7.56 -4.55 2.61
CA GLN A 965 -6.43 -4.82 1.71
C GLN A 965 -6.90 -5.38 0.37
N ARG A 966 -7.63 -6.50 0.36
CA ARG A 966 -7.98 -7.22 -0.88
C ARG A 966 -8.94 -6.44 -1.75
N TYR A 967 -9.94 -5.84 -1.14
CA TYR A 967 -10.93 -5.06 -1.86
C TYR A 967 -10.32 -3.82 -2.53
N THR A 968 -9.29 -3.21 -1.93
CA THR A 968 -8.52 -2.13 -2.56
C THR A 968 -7.80 -2.59 -3.84
N GLN A 969 -7.36 -3.86 -3.91
CA GLN A 969 -6.79 -4.47 -5.13
C GLN A 969 -7.88 -4.73 -6.19
N VAL A 970 -9.09 -5.14 -5.78
CA VAL A 970 -10.27 -5.26 -6.67
C VAL A 970 -10.62 -3.91 -7.31
N ILE A 971 -10.73 -2.83 -6.51
CA ILE A 971 -10.99 -1.47 -7.03
C ILE A 971 -9.90 -1.00 -8.00
N ALA A 972 -8.61 -1.28 -7.71
CA ALA A 972 -7.51 -0.91 -8.60
C ALA A 972 -7.62 -1.60 -9.97
N LEU A 973 -7.91 -2.90 -10.01
CA LEU A 973 -8.13 -3.63 -11.25
C LEU A 973 -9.37 -3.10 -11.99
N SER A 974 -10.50 -2.90 -11.29
CA SER A 974 -11.72 -2.29 -11.85
C SER A 974 -11.47 -0.93 -12.51
N ARG A 975 -10.67 -0.05 -11.91
CA ARG A 975 -10.32 1.27 -12.48
C ARG A 975 -9.49 1.20 -13.75
N SER A 976 -8.58 0.22 -13.87
CA SER A 976 -7.83 -0.01 -15.13
C SER A 976 -8.71 -0.50 -16.28
N LEU A 977 -9.90 -1.01 -15.93
CA LEU A 977 -10.79 -1.78 -16.78
C LEU A 977 -11.95 -0.92 -17.32
N ILE A 978 -12.57 -0.08 -16.49
CA ILE A 978 -13.70 0.81 -16.83
C ILE A 978 -13.57 1.60 -18.15
N PRO A 979 -12.44 2.28 -18.48
CA PRO A 979 -12.35 3.15 -19.66
C PRO A 979 -12.61 2.46 -21.01
N HIS A 980 -12.46 1.13 -21.06
CA HIS A 980 -12.61 0.34 -22.27
C HIS A 980 -14.07 -0.07 -22.54
N CYS A 981 -14.95 0.01 -21.52
CA CYS A 981 -16.40 -0.10 -21.72
C CYS A 981 -16.93 1.12 -22.46
N SER A 982 -16.57 2.32 -21.99
CA SER A 982 -17.09 3.59 -22.52
C SER A 982 -16.61 3.90 -23.94
N THR A 983 -15.53 3.25 -24.42
CA THR A 983 -14.86 3.58 -25.70
C THR A 983 -15.12 2.61 -26.86
N ARG A 984 -15.69 1.42 -26.62
CA ARG A 984 -15.79 0.37 -27.66
C ARG A 984 -17.16 0.16 -28.32
N GLY A 985 -18.23 0.81 -27.86
CA GLY A 985 -19.51 0.89 -28.59
C GLY A 985 -20.23 -0.44 -28.89
N ILE A 986 -19.93 -1.52 -28.15
CA ILE A 986 -20.35 -2.90 -28.49
C ILE A 986 -21.88 -3.11 -28.37
N HIS A 987 -22.61 -2.19 -27.74
CA HIS A 987 -24.06 -2.26 -27.55
C HIS A 987 -24.90 -1.66 -28.70
N HIS A 988 -24.29 -1.10 -29.76
CA HIS A 988 -25.03 -0.32 -30.77
C HIS A 988 -25.92 -1.13 -31.72
N ASN A 989 -25.63 -2.41 -31.97
CA ASN A 989 -26.47 -3.29 -32.79
C ASN A 989 -26.85 -4.56 -32.01
N PRO A 990 -28.05 -5.15 -32.25
CA PRO A 990 -28.33 -6.51 -31.82
C PRO A 990 -27.35 -7.49 -32.51
N PRO A 991 -26.91 -8.55 -31.83
CA PRO A 991 -25.96 -9.50 -32.41
C PRO A 991 -26.65 -10.43 -33.41
N GLU A 992 -26.62 -10.07 -34.69
CA GLU A 992 -27.08 -10.91 -35.80
C GLU A 992 -26.22 -12.18 -35.98
N SER A 993 -25.04 -12.25 -35.36
CA SER A 993 -24.13 -13.40 -35.40
C SER A 993 -23.78 -13.94 -34.01
N GLU A 994 -23.52 -15.25 -33.95
CA GLU A 994 -23.08 -15.96 -32.75
C GLU A 994 -21.77 -15.39 -32.16
N SER A 995 -20.84 -14.93 -33.01
CA SER A 995 -19.61 -14.25 -32.58
C SER A 995 -19.88 -12.86 -32.01
N GLY A 996 -20.84 -12.12 -32.58
CA GLY A 996 -21.33 -10.85 -32.01
C GLY A 996 -21.98 -11.04 -30.65
N TRP A 997 -22.81 -12.09 -30.49
CA TRP A 997 -23.49 -12.41 -29.24
C TRP A 997 -22.50 -12.79 -28.14
N ARG A 998 -21.51 -13.64 -28.44
CA ARG A 998 -20.43 -13.97 -27.48
C ARG A 998 -19.66 -12.73 -27.03
N ARG A 999 -19.38 -11.79 -27.93
CA ARG A 999 -18.74 -10.50 -27.61
C ARG A 999 -19.63 -9.62 -26.72
N PHE A 1000 -20.93 -9.55 -26.99
CA PHE A 1000 -21.91 -8.87 -26.14
C PHE A 1000 -21.94 -9.46 -24.72
N ILE A 1001 -22.03 -10.78 -24.60
CA ILE A 1001 -22.07 -11.51 -23.31
C ILE A 1001 -20.84 -11.23 -22.44
N VAL A 1002 -19.67 -11.05 -23.05
CA VAL A 1002 -18.42 -10.75 -22.32
C VAL A 1002 -18.39 -9.29 -21.85
N CYS A 1003 -18.90 -8.35 -22.64
CA CYS A 1003 -19.09 -6.97 -22.20
C CYS A 1003 -20.15 -6.86 -21.09
N GLU A 1004 -21.24 -7.61 -21.17
CA GLU A 1004 -22.30 -7.62 -20.15
C GLU A 1004 -21.82 -8.26 -18.83
N GLN A 1005 -21.09 -9.38 -18.88
CA GLN A 1005 -20.42 -9.95 -17.69
C GLN A 1005 -19.50 -8.93 -17.00
N PHE A 1006 -18.81 -8.12 -17.79
CA PHE A 1006 -17.92 -7.08 -17.29
C PHE A 1006 -18.68 -5.92 -16.63
N ILE A 1007 -19.71 -5.39 -17.30
CA ILE A 1007 -20.59 -4.35 -16.76
C ILE A 1007 -21.24 -4.83 -15.45
N ARG A 1008 -21.72 -6.07 -15.42
CA ARG A 1008 -22.24 -6.73 -14.21
C ARG A 1008 -21.17 -6.87 -13.13
N THR A 1009 -19.95 -7.28 -13.47
CA THR A 1009 -18.84 -7.38 -12.50
C THR A 1009 -18.51 -6.02 -11.88
N ILE A 1010 -18.39 -4.95 -12.67
CA ILE A 1010 -18.16 -3.59 -12.14
C ILE A 1010 -19.36 -3.11 -11.30
N THR A 1011 -20.59 -3.41 -11.74
CA THR A 1011 -21.81 -3.09 -10.98
C THR A 1011 -21.81 -3.79 -9.62
N TYR A 1012 -21.52 -5.09 -9.57
CA TYR A 1012 -21.48 -5.84 -8.31
C TYR A 1012 -20.31 -5.45 -7.40
N VAL A 1013 -19.17 -5.04 -7.95
CA VAL A 1013 -18.11 -4.36 -7.18
C VAL A 1013 -18.69 -3.10 -6.53
N PHE A 1014 -19.32 -2.19 -7.29
CA PHE A 1014 -19.95 -1.00 -6.73
C PHE A 1014 -21.01 -1.32 -5.65
N LEU A 1015 -21.84 -2.36 -5.86
CA LEU A 1015 -22.82 -2.83 -4.86
C LEU A 1015 -22.13 -3.33 -3.57
N LEU A 1016 -20.98 -3.98 -3.66
CA LEU A 1016 -20.21 -4.45 -2.49
C LEU A 1016 -19.53 -3.28 -1.75
N ASP A 1017 -19.09 -2.23 -2.45
CA ASP A 1017 -18.60 -0.99 -1.83
C ASP A 1017 -19.74 -0.27 -1.08
N CYS A 1018 -20.93 -0.18 -1.69
CA CYS A 1018 -22.14 0.28 -1.02
C CYS A 1018 -22.49 -0.61 0.19
N GLY A 1019 -22.34 -1.93 0.08
CA GLY A 1019 -22.52 -2.87 1.18
C GLY A 1019 -21.58 -2.58 2.37
N TYR A 1020 -20.30 -2.30 2.13
CA TYR A 1020 -19.37 -1.91 3.19
C TYR A 1020 -19.70 -0.53 3.80
N ALA A 1021 -20.23 0.41 3.00
CA ALA A 1021 -20.72 1.69 3.49
C ALA A 1021 -21.96 1.56 4.38
N ILE A 1022 -22.95 0.75 3.97
CA ILE A 1022 -24.18 0.49 4.73
C ILE A 1022 -23.87 -0.30 6.01
N PHE A 1023 -23.25 -1.47 5.88
CA PHE A 1023 -23.21 -2.48 6.95
C PHE A 1023 -22.00 -2.39 7.88
N HIS A 1024 -20.92 -1.71 7.47
CA HIS A 1024 -19.67 -1.60 8.25
C HIS A 1024 -19.14 -0.16 8.35
N ASN A 1025 -19.97 0.84 8.07
CA ASN A 1025 -19.66 2.28 8.18
C ASN A 1025 -18.30 2.65 7.52
N THR A 1026 -18.03 2.05 6.37
CA THR A 1026 -16.76 2.17 5.66
C THR A 1026 -16.93 3.10 4.45
N PRO A 1027 -16.15 4.18 4.32
CA PRO A 1027 -16.27 5.12 3.21
C PRO A 1027 -16.22 4.42 1.84
N PRO A 1028 -17.13 4.76 0.91
CA PRO A 1028 -17.05 4.30 -0.47
C PRO A 1028 -15.66 4.57 -1.07
N ARG A 1029 -15.04 3.53 -1.63
CA ARG A 1029 -13.78 3.60 -2.37
C ARG A 1029 -14.00 3.94 -3.84
N MET A 1030 -15.19 3.66 -4.38
CA MET A 1030 -15.59 4.10 -5.72
C MET A 1030 -16.34 5.43 -5.64
N SER A 1031 -15.95 6.37 -6.50
CA SER A 1031 -16.75 7.57 -6.73
C SER A 1031 -17.90 7.23 -7.68
N ILE A 1032 -19.03 7.95 -7.59
CA ILE A 1032 -20.08 7.81 -8.60
C ILE A 1032 -19.58 8.31 -9.97
N ALA A 1033 -18.71 9.32 -9.99
CA ALA A 1033 -18.15 9.92 -11.22
C ALA A 1033 -17.10 9.05 -11.95
N GLU A 1034 -16.79 7.85 -11.45
CA GLU A 1034 -16.00 6.84 -12.19
C GLU A 1034 -16.85 5.66 -12.70
N LEU A 1035 -18.18 5.68 -12.47
CA LEU A 1035 -19.10 4.63 -12.93
C LEU A 1035 -19.57 4.87 -14.37
N SER A 1036 -18.64 5.18 -15.28
CA SER A 1036 -18.90 5.43 -16.71
C SER A 1036 -19.23 4.16 -17.53
N VAL A 1037 -19.64 3.09 -16.86
CA VAL A 1037 -20.12 1.84 -17.46
C VAL A 1037 -21.62 1.93 -17.73
N PRO A 1038 -22.15 1.39 -18.84
CA PRO A 1038 -23.58 1.33 -19.10
C PRO A 1038 -24.38 0.64 -17.99
N LEU A 1039 -25.68 0.93 -17.90
CA LEU A 1039 -26.60 0.10 -17.12
C LEU A 1039 -26.66 -1.33 -17.68
N THR A 1040 -26.81 -2.32 -16.80
CA THR A 1040 -26.89 -3.76 -17.15
C THR A 1040 -28.10 -4.07 -18.02
N CYS A 1041 -27.96 -5.01 -18.97
CA CYS A 1041 -29.06 -5.44 -19.82
C CYS A 1041 -30.12 -6.26 -19.07
N HIS A 1042 -31.30 -6.41 -19.67
CA HIS A 1042 -32.41 -7.17 -19.07
C HIS A 1042 -32.00 -8.62 -18.81
N GLU A 1043 -32.39 -9.16 -17.65
CA GLU A 1043 -31.89 -10.46 -17.17
C GLU A 1043 -32.23 -11.62 -18.12
N ARG A 1044 -33.37 -11.54 -18.82
CA ARG A 1044 -33.76 -12.46 -19.90
C ARG A 1044 -32.75 -12.49 -21.06
N LEU A 1045 -32.23 -11.33 -21.47
CA LEU A 1045 -31.20 -11.20 -22.51
C LEU A 1045 -29.85 -11.78 -22.07
N PHE A 1046 -29.48 -11.58 -20.80
CA PHE A 1046 -28.25 -12.15 -20.24
C PHE A 1046 -28.34 -13.67 -19.99
N ARG A 1047 -29.52 -14.28 -20.07
CA ARG A 1047 -29.69 -15.74 -19.90
C ARG A 1047 -29.85 -16.51 -21.20
N ALA A 1048 -30.01 -15.81 -22.33
CA ALA A 1048 -30.16 -16.43 -23.63
C ALA A 1048 -28.96 -17.33 -23.96
N PRO A 1049 -29.14 -18.62 -24.31
CA PRO A 1049 -28.03 -19.56 -24.53
C PRO A 1049 -27.35 -19.44 -25.90
N SER A 1050 -27.86 -18.61 -26.82
CA SER A 1050 -27.34 -18.40 -28.17
C SER A 1050 -27.83 -17.09 -28.77
N ALA A 1051 -27.23 -16.64 -29.88
CA ALA A 1051 -27.70 -15.45 -30.60
C ALA A 1051 -29.17 -15.53 -31.04
N ALA A 1052 -29.65 -16.70 -31.48
CA ALA A 1052 -31.04 -16.88 -31.89
C ALA A 1052 -32.04 -16.68 -30.73
N ALA A 1053 -31.73 -17.26 -29.57
CA ALA A 1053 -32.53 -17.06 -28.36
C ALA A 1053 -32.46 -15.61 -27.87
N PHE A 1054 -31.31 -14.94 -27.99
CA PHE A 1054 -31.15 -13.54 -27.63
C PHE A 1054 -32.06 -12.63 -28.47
N VAL A 1055 -32.14 -12.86 -29.79
CA VAL A 1055 -33.02 -12.10 -30.69
C VAL A 1055 -34.50 -12.39 -30.43
N GLN A 1056 -34.86 -13.64 -30.10
CA GLN A 1056 -36.23 -13.98 -29.69
C GLN A 1056 -36.64 -13.22 -28.41
N GLU A 1057 -35.77 -13.22 -27.39
CA GLU A 1057 -36.00 -12.51 -26.13
C GLU A 1057 -36.06 -10.98 -26.35
N LEU A 1058 -35.17 -10.42 -27.16
CA LEU A 1058 -35.17 -8.99 -27.49
C LEU A 1058 -36.46 -8.54 -28.18
N ASN A 1059 -36.99 -9.34 -29.09
CA ASN A 1059 -38.26 -9.08 -29.78
C ASN A 1059 -39.49 -9.26 -28.87
N SER A 1060 -39.35 -9.96 -27.74
CA SER A 1060 -40.43 -10.13 -26.74
C SER A 1060 -40.52 -8.98 -25.73
N LEU A 1061 -39.46 -8.19 -25.59
CA LEU A 1061 -39.40 -7.10 -24.63
C LEU A 1061 -40.15 -5.85 -25.13
N PRO A 1062 -40.80 -5.08 -24.23
CA PRO A 1062 -41.36 -3.78 -24.58
C PRO A 1062 -40.30 -2.87 -25.22
N THR A 1063 -40.66 -2.06 -26.22
CA THR A 1063 -39.70 -1.25 -27.00
C THR A 1063 -38.81 -0.36 -26.13
N ALA A 1064 -39.32 0.14 -25.01
CA ALA A 1064 -38.59 0.95 -24.03
C ALA A 1064 -37.59 0.16 -23.15
N ALA A 1065 -37.78 -1.16 -23.00
CA ALA A 1065 -36.83 -2.08 -22.37
C ALA A 1065 -35.77 -2.55 -23.38
N ALA A 1066 -36.19 -2.88 -24.60
CA ALA A 1066 -35.30 -3.26 -25.70
C ALA A 1066 -34.33 -2.12 -26.11
N HIS A 1067 -34.80 -0.87 -26.03
CA HIS A 1067 -34.00 0.35 -26.23
C HIS A 1067 -33.75 1.10 -24.92
N ALA A 1068 -33.70 0.39 -23.78
CA ALA A 1068 -33.33 1.01 -22.51
C ALA A 1068 -32.00 1.77 -22.70
N PRO A 1069 -31.92 3.06 -22.31
CA PRO A 1069 -30.86 3.92 -22.80
C PRO A 1069 -29.50 3.39 -22.38
N GLN A 1070 -28.52 3.47 -23.29
CA GLN A 1070 -27.10 3.15 -23.08
C GLN A 1070 -26.39 4.13 -22.13
N MET A 1071 -27.17 4.71 -21.21
CA MET A 1071 -26.81 5.67 -20.19
C MET A 1071 -25.82 5.00 -19.23
N PRO A 1072 -24.65 5.61 -18.99
CA PRO A 1072 -23.76 5.12 -17.95
C PRO A 1072 -24.38 5.34 -16.57
N LEU A 1073 -23.98 4.50 -15.61
CA LEU A 1073 -24.58 4.46 -14.27
C LEU A 1073 -24.45 5.81 -13.54
N ASP A 1074 -23.36 6.55 -13.74
CA ASP A 1074 -23.17 7.91 -13.21
C ASP A 1074 -24.23 8.90 -13.74
N ALA A 1075 -24.49 8.88 -15.06
CA ALA A 1075 -25.51 9.70 -15.69
C ALA A 1075 -26.93 9.29 -15.24
N ALA A 1076 -27.19 8.00 -15.04
CA ALA A 1076 -28.46 7.51 -14.51
C ALA A 1076 -28.73 8.02 -13.08
N ILE A 1077 -27.70 8.02 -12.23
CA ILE A 1077 -27.76 8.59 -10.88
C ILE A 1077 -27.98 10.12 -10.93
N ALA A 1078 -27.33 10.82 -11.87
CA ALA A 1078 -27.56 12.26 -12.07
C ALA A 1078 -29.00 12.56 -12.53
N HIS A 1079 -29.53 11.80 -13.48
CA HIS A 1079 -30.89 11.95 -14.00
C HIS A 1079 -31.97 11.64 -12.95
N ILE A 1080 -31.81 10.60 -12.13
CA ILE A 1080 -32.80 10.29 -11.09
C ILE A 1080 -32.80 11.35 -9.97
N CYS A 1081 -31.68 12.02 -9.69
CA CYS A 1081 -31.58 13.12 -8.71
C CYS A 1081 -32.06 14.50 -9.24
N ALA A 1082 -32.50 14.57 -10.50
CA ALA A 1082 -32.86 15.82 -11.18
C ALA A 1082 -34.14 16.48 -10.62
N PRO A 1083 -34.35 17.80 -10.84
CA PRO A 1083 -35.56 18.52 -10.41
C PRO A 1083 -36.88 18.01 -11.00
N ARG A 1084 -36.84 17.43 -12.21
CA ARG A 1084 -37.98 16.86 -12.93
C ARG A 1084 -37.50 15.65 -13.72
N LEU A 1085 -38.22 14.53 -13.64
CA LEU A 1085 -38.05 13.39 -14.52
C LEU A 1085 -39.06 13.52 -15.67
N SER A 1086 -38.62 13.44 -16.94
CA SER A 1086 -39.54 13.49 -18.07
C SER A 1086 -40.33 12.18 -18.19
N ALA A 1087 -41.52 12.20 -18.78
CA ALA A 1087 -42.34 10.99 -18.96
C ALA A 1087 -41.58 9.89 -19.73
N ALA A 1088 -40.73 10.27 -20.70
CA ALA A 1088 -39.85 9.34 -21.41
C ALA A 1088 -38.78 8.71 -20.51
N LEU A 1089 -38.14 9.48 -19.62
CA LEU A 1089 -37.16 8.96 -18.67
C LEU A 1089 -37.83 8.13 -17.55
N LEU A 1090 -39.05 8.49 -17.12
CA LEU A 1090 -39.84 7.71 -16.17
C LEU A 1090 -40.16 6.32 -16.74
N GLY A 1091 -40.64 6.26 -18.00
CA GLY A 1091 -40.89 4.99 -18.69
C GLY A 1091 -39.63 4.17 -18.92
N ALA A 1092 -38.53 4.80 -19.36
CA ALA A 1092 -37.24 4.14 -19.55
C ALA A 1092 -36.67 3.58 -18.24
N PHE A 1093 -36.80 4.30 -17.12
CA PHE A 1093 -36.35 3.83 -15.80
C PHE A 1093 -37.27 2.73 -15.23
N ALA A 1094 -38.60 2.78 -15.44
CA ALA A 1094 -39.50 1.70 -15.04
C ALA A 1094 -39.21 0.38 -15.77
N ALA A 1095 -38.72 0.49 -17.02
CA ALA A 1095 -38.32 -0.62 -17.88
C ALA A 1095 -36.91 -1.19 -17.62
N LEU A 1096 -36.13 -0.63 -16.67
CA LEU A 1096 -34.82 -1.19 -16.28
C LEU A 1096 -34.98 -2.57 -15.60
N PRO A 1097 -33.96 -3.45 -15.68
CA PRO A 1097 -33.95 -4.68 -14.87
C PRO A 1097 -33.90 -4.35 -13.37
N THR A 1098 -34.40 -5.26 -12.54
CA THR A 1098 -34.37 -5.13 -11.07
C THR A 1098 -32.97 -4.85 -10.52
N LEU A 1099 -31.91 -5.40 -11.14
CA LEU A 1099 -30.51 -5.10 -10.81
C LEU A 1099 -30.12 -3.61 -11.02
N GLY A 1100 -30.60 -2.97 -12.08
CA GLY A 1100 -30.36 -1.55 -12.34
C GLY A 1100 -31.07 -0.66 -11.31
N LEU A 1101 -32.32 -1.01 -10.96
CA LEU A 1101 -33.07 -0.31 -9.91
C LEU A 1101 -32.44 -0.49 -8.52
N PHE A 1102 -31.88 -1.67 -8.24
CA PHE A 1102 -31.09 -1.94 -7.02
C PHE A 1102 -29.78 -1.14 -6.99
N ALA A 1103 -29.09 -0.98 -8.11
CA ALA A 1103 -27.90 -0.13 -8.21
C ALA A 1103 -28.21 1.35 -7.97
N LEU A 1104 -29.33 1.86 -8.51
CA LEU A 1104 -29.79 3.23 -8.23
C LEU A 1104 -30.19 3.41 -6.75
N ALA A 1105 -30.87 2.43 -6.14
CA ALA A 1105 -31.18 2.46 -4.71
C ALA A 1105 -29.90 2.44 -3.84
N SER A 1106 -28.90 1.63 -4.22
CA SER A 1106 -27.61 1.52 -3.54
C SER A 1106 -26.78 2.80 -3.67
N ALA A 1107 -26.84 3.48 -4.82
CA ALA A 1107 -26.15 4.75 -5.02
C ALA A 1107 -26.60 5.85 -4.06
N PHE A 1108 -27.87 5.85 -3.61
CA PHE A 1108 -28.30 6.76 -2.55
C PHE A 1108 -27.53 6.54 -1.26
N HIS A 1109 -27.17 5.30 -0.88
CA HIS A 1109 -26.35 5.04 0.32
C HIS A 1109 -24.93 5.58 0.19
N ALA A 1110 -24.32 5.50 -0.99
CA ALA A 1110 -23.02 6.14 -1.24
C ALA A 1110 -23.12 7.68 -1.18
N LEU A 1111 -24.20 8.28 -1.70
CA LEU A 1111 -24.47 9.73 -1.57
C LEU A 1111 -24.76 10.14 -0.12
N ILE A 1112 -25.46 9.31 0.65
CA ILE A 1112 -25.77 9.51 2.07
C ILE A 1112 -24.50 9.44 2.92
N HIS A 1113 -23.60 8.49 2.66
CA HIS A 1113 -22.31 8.44 3.36
C HIS A 1113 -21.46 9.68 3.04
N HIS A 1114 -21.54 10.26 1.84
CA HIS A 1114 -20.94 11.56 1.54
C HIS A 1114 -21.65 12.72 2.27
N LEU A 1115 -23.00 12.71 2.35
CA LEU A 1115 -23.78 13.69 3.13
C LEU A 1115 -23.48 13.63 4.63
N HIS A 1116 -23.26 12.44 5.21
CA HIS A 1116 -22.85 12.25 6.60
C HIS A 1116 -21.37 12.60 6.83
N ALA A 1117 -20.53 12.55 5.79
CA ALA A 1117 -19.15 13.02 5.82
C ALA A 1117 -19.02 14.54 5.62
N LEU A 1118 -20.07 15.23 5.13
CA LEU A 1118 -20.18 16.69 5.27
C LEU A 1118 -20.38 16.99 6.76
N PRO A 1119 -19.50 17.77 7.42
CA PRO A 1119 -19.62 17.96 8.86
C PRO A 1119 -20.86 18.78 9.23
N PRO A 1120 -21.36 18.65 10.47
CA PRO A 1120 -22.66 19.19 10.91
C PRO A 1120 -22.96 20.64 10.50
N GLY A 1121 -24.20 20.94 10.09
CA GLY A 1121 -24.57 22.29 9.65
C GLY A 1121 -23.96 22.71 8.30
N CYS A 1122 -23.50 21.74 7.50
CA CYS A 1122 -23.45 21.84 6.04
C CYS A 1122 -24.20 20.68 5.35
N ALA A 1123 -24.79 19.76 6.12
CA ALA A 1123 -25.72 18.73 5.67
C ALA A 1123 -27.15 19.29 5.60
N ASP A 1124 -27.28 20.44 4.93
CA ASP A 1124 -28.49 21.25 4.92
C ASP A 1124 -29.56 20.62 4.01
N ALA A 1125 -30.81 21.07 4.13
CA ALA A 1125 -31.89 20.65 3.22
C ALA A 1125 -31.55 20.89 1.72
N ALA A 1126 -30.67 21.85 1.41
CA ALA A 1126 -30.14 22.08 0.07
C ALA A 1126 -29.13 21.00 -0.39
N ALA A 1127 -28.36 20.43 0.54
CA ALA A 1127 -27.39 19.36 0.29
C ALA A 1127 -28.07 17.97 0.24
N SER A 1128 -29.13 17.75 1.04
CA SER A 1128 -29.95 16.53 0.93
C SER A 1128 -30.87 16.55 -0.29
N ALA A 1129 -31.31 17.72 -0.78
CA ALA A 1129 -32.31 17.86 -1.85
C ALA A 1129 -32.08 16.99 -3.10
N PRO A 1130 -30.87 16.80 -3.66
CA PRO A 1130 -30.65 15.88 -4.78
C PRO A 1130 -30.99 14.43 -4.43
N ILE A 1131 -30.63 13.99 -3.23
CA ILE A 1131 -30.88 12.63 -2.73
C ILE A 1131 -32.37 12.46 -2.41
N VAL A 1132 -33.01 13.44 -1.78
CA VAL A 1132 -34.46 13.43 -1.50
C VAL A 1132 -35.28 13.36 -2.79
N ARG A 1133 -34.90 14.14 -3.82
CA ARG A 1133 -35.49 14.03 -5.17
C ARG A 1133 -35.21 12.67 -5.80
N GLY A 1134 -33.99 12.16 -5.69
CA GLY A 1134 -33.63 10.81 -6.13
C GLY A 1134 -34.54 9.74 -5.53
N LEU A 1135 -34.75 9.76 -4.22
CA LEU A 1135 -35.62 8.83 -3.50
C LEU A 1135 -37.09 8.98 -3.92
N ARG A 1136 -37.60 10.20 -4.12
CA ARG A 1136 -38.96 10.45 -4.63
C ARG A 1136 -39.13 9.94 -6.07
N ASN A 1137 -38.19 10.25 -6.94
CA ASN A 1137 -38.20 9.84 -8.35
C ASN A 1137 -38.08 8.31 -8.46
N TRP A 1138 -37.27 7.67 -7.62
CA TRP A 1138 -37.18 6.20 -7.53
C TRP A 1138 -38.51 5.57 -7.09
N ARG A 1139 -39.23 6.15 -6.11
CA ARG A 1139 -40.58 5.70 -5.73
C ARG A 1139 -41.57 5.80 -6.90
N ALA A 1140 -41.51 6.89 -7.68
CA ALA A 1140 -42.35 7.06 -8.86
C ALA A 1140 -42.02 6.05 -9.97
N VAL A 1141 -40.72 5.79 -10.22
CA VAL A 1141 -40.23 4.74 -11.13
C VAL A 1141 -40.71 3.36 -10.71
N TRP A 1142 -40.61 3.02 -9.43
CA TRP A 1142 -41.05 1.73 -8.91
C TRP A 1142 -42.58 1.56 -8.99
N ALA A 1143 -43.34 2.60 -8.66
CA ALA A 1143 -44.80 2.60 -8.82
C ALA A 1143 -45.20 2.41 -10.30
N ALA A 1144 -44.55 3.11 -11.22
CA ALA A 1144 -44.76 2.93 -12.66
C ALA A 1144 -44.41 1.51 -13.13
N ARG A 1145 -43.31 0.92 -12.62
CA ARG A 1145 -42.96 -0.49 -12.87
C ARG A 1145 -44.07 -1.44 -12.41
N THR A 1146 -44.60 -1.27 -11.20
CA THR A 1146 -45.69 -2.14 -10.69
C THR A 1146 -47.00 -2.00 -11.47
N GLN A 1147 -47.19 -0.92 -12.25
CA GLN A 1147 -48.35 -0.74 -13.12
C GLN A 1147 -48.18 -1.37 -14.51
N LEU A 1148 -46.97 -1.79 -14.89
CA LEU A 1148 -46.70 -2.51 -16.15
C LEU A 1148 -46.97 -4.02 -16.05
N GLY A 1149 -47.46 -4.50 -14.90
CA GLY A 1149 -47.62 -5.92 -14.59
C GLY A 1149 -46.34 -6.58 -14.04
N PRO A 1150 -46.40 -7.86 -13.65
CA PRO A 1150 -45.22 -8.60 -13.23
C PRO A 1150 -44.28 -8.87 -14.42
N VAL A 1151 -43.17 -8.13 -14.49
CA VAL A 1151 -42.18 -8.24 -15.58
C VAL A 1151 -41.23 -9.45 -15.40
N GLU A 1152 -41.16 -10.02 -14.19
CA GLU A 1152 -40.14 -10.99 -13.77
C GLU A 1152 -40.70 -12.22 -13.00
N GLU A 1153 -42.03 -12.43 -12.97
CA GLU A 1153 -42.65 -13.62 -12.34
C GLU A 1153 -43.03 -14.64 -13.43
N GLU A 1154 -42.23 -15.71 -13.55
CA GLU A 1154 -42.65 -16.96 -14.23
C GLU A 1154 -43.54 -17.75 -13.24
N GLU A 1155 -44.67 -18.29 -13.71
CA GLU A 1155 -45.71 -18.88 -12.86
C GLU A 1155 -45.24 -20.18 -12.16
N GLU A 1156 -45.55 -20.32 -10.87
CA GLU A 1156 -45.27 -21.53 -10.07
C GLU A 1156 -46.31 -22.63 -10.33
N GLU A 1157 -46.19 -23.35 -11.44
CA GLU A 1157 -46.90 -24.63 -11.64
C GLU A 1157 -46.23 -25.77 -10.85
N GLU A 1158 -47.03 -26.60 -10.17
CA GLU A 1158 -46.58 -27.74 -9.36
C GLU A 1158 -45.97 -28.86 -10.23
N GLU A 1159 -44.64 -28.95 -10.30
CA GLU A 1159 -43.96 -30.02 -11.03
C GLU A 1159 -42.62 -30.46 -10.43
N ASP A 1160 -42.05 -31.54 -10.97
CA ASP A 1160 -41.01 -32.39 -10.37
C ASP A 1160 -39.76 -31.63 -9.83
N ALA A 1161 -39.28 -32.10 -8.67
CA ALA A 1161 -38.14 -31.53 -7.95
C ALA A 1161 -36.83 -31.55 -8.77
N GLY A 1162 -36.68 -32.51 -9.69
CA GLY A 1162 -35.57 -32.54 -10.64
C GLY A 1162 -35.58 -31.34 -11.59
N ALA A 1163 -36.76 -30.97 -12.12
CA ALA A 1163 -36.92 -29.82 -12.99
C ALA A 1163 -36.80 -28.48 -12.22
N ALA A 1164 -37.31 -28.43 -10.99
CA ALA A 1164 -37.15 -27.26 -10.11
C ALA A 1164 -35.66 -26.91 -9.88
N ALA A 1165 -34.81 -27.92 -9.65
CA ALA A 1165 -33.37 -27.72 -9.46
C ALA A 1165 -32.67 -27.12 -10.69
N GLU A 1166 -33.13 -27.45 -11.91
CA GLU A 1166 -32.57 -26.90 -13.15
C GLU A 1166 -33.12 -25.50 -13.51
N ARG A 1167 -34.30 -25.12 -12.98
CA ARG A 1167 -34.84 -23.75 -13.08
C ARG A 1167 -34.29 -22.82 -11.99
N ALA A 1168 -33.85 -23.35 -10.84
CA ALA A 1168 -33.46 -22.58 -9.66
C ALA A 1168 -32.40 -21.46 -9.86
N TRP A 1169 -31.52 -21.57 -10.87
CA TRP A 1169 -30.54 -20.52 -11.21
C TRP A 1169 -31.16 -19.31 -11.93
N ARG A 1170 -32.44 -19.41 -12.37
CA ARG A 1170 -33.20 -18.35 -13.05
C ARG A 1170 -34.06 -17.49 -12.11
N ARG A 1171 -34.17 -17.81 -10.82
CA ARG A 1171 -34.88 -16.91 -9.88
C ARG A 1171 -34.13 -15.56 -9.76
N THR A 1172 -34.85 -14.47 -9.47
CA THR A 1172 -34.20 -13.22 -9.06
C THR A 1172 -33.79 -13.36 -7.59
N GLY A 1173 -32.51 -13.17 -7.28
CA GLY A 1173 -31.99 -13.19 -5.90
C GLY A 1173 -32.25 -11.89 -5.13
N PHE A 1174 -31.45 -11.66 -4.08
CA PHE A 1174 -31.70 -10.62 -3.07
C PHE A 1174 -31.90 -9.18 -3.59
N VAL A 1175 -31.47 -8.87 -4.81
CA VAL A 1175 -31.69 -7.57 -5.47
C VAL A 1175 -33.19 -7.24 -5.65
N ARG A 1176 -34.09 -8.24 -5.58
CA ARG A 1176 -35.55 -8.03 -5.49
C ARG A 1176 -35.97 -7.17 -4.30
N HIS A 1177 -35.19 -7.18 -3.22
CA HIS A 1177 -35.39 -6.37 -2.01
C HIS A 1177 -34.94 -4.92 -2.17
N ALA A 1178 -34.75 -4.41 -3.40
CA ALA A 1178 -34.48 -3.00 -3.67
C ALA A 1178 -35.40 -2.01 -2.91
N PRO A 1179 -36.71 -2.28 -2.72
CA PRO A 1179 -37.57 -1.42 -1.90
C PRO A 1179 -37.19 -1.35 -0.42
N GLU A 1180 -36.65 -2.44 0.18
CA GLU A 1180 -36.13 -2.39 1.55
C GLU A 1180 -34.86 -1.52 1.65
N PHE A 1181 -33.94 -1.64 0.68
CA PHE A 1181 -32.73 -0.82 0.61
C PHE A 1181 -33.05 0.67 0.33
N TRP A 1182 -34.04 0.96 -0.51
CA TRP A 1182 -34.58 2.31 -0.70
C TRP A 1182 -35.21 2.86 0.59
N ARG A 1183 -36.00 2.06 1.31
CA ARG A 1183 -36.61 2.44 2.59
C ARG A 1183 -35.54 2.75 3.65
N LEU A 1184 -34.45 1.96 3.69
CA LEU A 1184 -33.30 2.24 4.55
C LEU A 1184 -32.62 3.57 4.17
N ALA A 1185 -32.47 3.87 2.88
CA ALA A 1185 -31.94 5.16 2.42
C ALA A 1185 -32.82 6.35 2.87
N CYS A 1186 -34.15 6.23 2.78
CA CYS A 1186 -35.08 7.22 3.32
C CYS A 1186 -34.91 7.45 4.83
N ILE A 1187 -34.72 6.38 5.61
CA ILE A 1187 -34.44 6.47 7.06
C ILE A 1187 -33.10 7.19 7.32
N MET A 1188 -32.05 6.85 6.58
CA MET A 1188 -30.71 7.44 6.75
C MET A 1188 -30.61 8.89 6.26
N VAL A 1189 -31.43 9.32 5.29
CA VAL A 1189 -31.60 10.74 4.93
C VAL A 1189 -32.36 11.50 6.01
N ARG A 1190 -33.55 11.03 6.45
CA ARG A 1190 -34.31 11.73 7.51
C ARG A 1190 -33.49 11.85 8.82
N ARG A 1191 -32.61 10.88 9.11
CA ARG A 1191 -31.63 10.95 10.21
C ARG A 1191 -30.59 12.07 10.04
N ALA A 1192 -30.20 12.41 8.82
CA ALA A 1192 -29.31 13.55 8.56
C ALA A 1192 -30.05 14.89 8.73
N GLU A 1193 -31.28 14.99 8.20
CA GLU A 1193 -32.03 16.25 8.12
C GLU A 1193 -32.55 16.75 9.48
N TRP A 1194 -32.92 15.87 10.40
CA TRP A 1194 -33.43 16.28 11.73
C TRP A 1194 -32.35 16.52 12.80
N GLY A 1195 -31.12 16.05 12.57
CA GLY A 1195 -30.07 16.03 13.60
C GLY A 1195 -30.47 15.26 14.87
N GLU A 1196 -29.71 15.43 15.96
CA GLU A 1196 -30.01 14.77 17.26
C GLU A 1196 -31.17 15.42 18.06
N GLY A 1197 -31.88 16.41 17.50
CA GLY A 1197 -32.69 17.35 18.27
C GLY A 1197 -34.19 17.05 18.43
N ALA A 1198 -34.79 16.22 17.58
CA ALA A 1198 -36.25 16.26 17.34
C ALA A 1198 -37.14 15.48 18.34
N VAL A 1199 -36.60 14.76 19.33
CA VAL A 1199 -37.40 14.01 20.32
C VAL A 1199 -36.83 14.16 21.73
N VAL A 1200 -37.69 14.49 22.70
CA VAL A 1200 -37.32 14.56 24.13
C VAL A 1200 -37.15 13.15 24.69
N VAL A 1201 -35.90 12.69 24.78
CA VAL A 1201 -35.55 11.36 25.29
C VAL A 1201 -34.40 11.44 26.31
N GLY A 1202 -34.43 10.54 27.29
CA GLY A 1202 -33.55 10.52 28.47
C GLY A 1202 -32.07 10.29 28.17
N GLU A 1203 -31.22 10.62 29.14
CA GLU A 1203 -29.76 10.69 28.95
C GLU A 1203 -29.09 9.34 28.68
N SER A 1204 -29.64 8.23 29.20
CA SER A 1204 -29.13 6.88 28.92
C SER A 1204 -29.19 6.56 27.42
N GLU A 1205 -30.31 6.87 26.75
CA GLU A 1205 -30.45 6.68 25.30
C GLU A 1205 -29.57 7.64 24.48
N LYS A 1206 -29.21 8.81 25.04
CA LYS A 1206 -28.24 9.72 24.42
C LYS A 1206 -26.81 9.19 24.54
N ALA A 1207 -26.51 8.41 25.58
CA ALA A 1207 -25.24 7.69 25.70
C ALA A 1207 -25.15 6.54 24.68
N GLU A 1208 -26.20 5.73 24.53
CA GLU A 1208 -26.25 4.66 23.53
C GLU A 1208 -26.15 5.18 22.10
N ARG A 1209 -26.92 6.21 21.72
CA ARG A 1209 -26.82 6.81 20.36
C ARG A 1209 -25.42 7.36 20.05
N ARG A 1210 -24.67 7.82 21.05
CA ARG A 1210 -23.26 8.26 20.91
C ARG A 1210 -22.27 7.10 20.81
N ALA A 1211 -22.62 5.91 21.31
CA ALA A 1211 -21.85 4.69 21.08
C ALA A 1211 -22.09 4.16 19.65
N GLU A 1212 -23.34 4.15 19.18
CA GLU A 1212 -23.71 3.74 17.81
C GLU A 1212 -23.14 4.60 16.67
N LEU A 1213 -22.54 5.76 17.00
CA LEU A 1213 -21.98 6.72 16.03
C LEU A 1213 -20.44 6.69 15.97
N ARG A 1214 -19.78 5.72 16.61
CA ARG A 1214 -18.30 5.65 16.69
C ARG A 1214 -17.68 4.37 16.13
N GLY A 1215 -18.49 3.39 15.73
CA GLY A 1215 -18.02 2.19 15.03
C GLY A 1215 -17.52 2.51 13.63
N TYR A 1216 -16.31 2.07 13.29
CA TYR A 1216 -15.74 2.15 11.95
C TYR A 1216 -15.07 0.81 11.62
N ASP A 1217 -15.43 0.19 10.50
CA ASP A 1217 -14.94 -1.15 10.10
C ASP A 1217 -15.26 -2.23 11.17
N GLU A 1218 -16.44 -2.17 11.79
CA GLU A 1218 -16.88 -3.17 12.77
C GLU A 1218 -17.04 -4.57 12.15
N ALA A 1219 -16.89 -5.62 12.98
CA ALA A 1219 -16.84 -7.01 12.50
C ALA A 1219 -18.23 -7.68 12.36
N ASP A 1220 -19.27 -7.02 12.86
CA ASP A 1220 -20.69 -7.38 12.75
C ASP A 1220 -21.50 -6.20 12.16
N MET A 1221 -22.82 -6.37 12.05
CA MET A 1221 -23.74 -5.41 11.43
C MET A 1221 -24.74 -4.80 12.45
N GLY A 1222 -24.49 -4.96 13.76
CA GLY A 1222 -25.46 -4.69 14.82
C GLY A 1222 -25.96 -3.25 14.88
N GLN A 1223 -25.13 -2.28 14.45
CA GLN A 1223 -25.54 -0.86 14.32
C GLN A 1223 -26.72 -0.70 13.35
N VAL A 1224 -26.70 -1.39 12.21
CA VAL A 1224 -27.78 -1.31 11.21
C VAL A 1224 -29.01 -2.08 11.68
N HIS A 1225 -28.82 -3.25 12.32
CA HIS A 1225 -29.94 -4.03 12.86
C HIS A 1225 -30.77 -3.23 13.88
N ARG A 1226 -30.10 -2.53 14.80
CA ARG A 1226 -30.76 -1.67 15.80
C ARG A 1226 -31.45 -0.47 15.15
N LEU A 1227 -30.84 0.13 14.12
CA LEU A 1227 -31.45 1.21 13.33
C LEU A 1227 -32.74 0.75 12.63
N ILE A 1228 -32.76 -0.44 12.02
CA ILE A 1228 -33.95 -0.97 11.33
C ILE A 1228 -35.09 -1.18 12.34
N ARG A 1229 -34.84 -1.92 13.44
CA ARG A 1229 -35.85 -2.14 14.49
C ARG A 1229 -36.46 -0.83 15.00
N ARG A 1230 -35.59 0.13 15.35
CA ARG A 1230 -35.99 1.42 15.91
C ARG A 1230 -36.95 2.22 15.00
N PHE A 1231 -36.89 2.02 13.69
CA PHE A 1231 -37.74 2.71 12.72
C PHE A 1231 -38.91 1.84 12.20
N GLN A 1232 -39.09 0.61 12.69
CA GLN A 1232 -40.31 -0.18 12.49
C GLN A 1232 -41.43 0.24 13.44
N ASP A 1233 -41.10 0.58 14.69
CA ASP A 1233 -42.07 1.04 15.71
C ASP A 1233 -42.67 2.43 15.41
N MET A 1234 -42.07 3.19 14.50
CA MET A 1234 -42.58 4.49 14.04
C MET A 1234 -43.36 4.31 12.74
N ALA A 1235 -44.69 4.41 12.82
CA ALA A 1235 -45.56 4.55 11.66
C ALA A 1235 -45.25 5.86 10.93
N LEU A 1236 -44.40 5.79 9.91
CA LEU A 1236 -44.01 6.92 9.09
C LEU A 1236 -44.99 7.07 7.92
N ASP A 1237 -45.76 8.16 7.90
CA ASP A 1237 -46.33 8.69 6.66
C ASP A 1237 -45.18 9.17 5.74
N ILE A 1238 -45.29 8.85 4.43
CA ILE A 1238 -44.26 9.10 3.40
C ILE A 1238 -44.90 9.61 2.10
#